data_AF-A0A6G0ZAW5-F1
#
_entry.id   AF-A0A6G0ZAW5-F1
#
_cell.length_a   1.000
_cell.length_b   1.000
_cell.length_c   1.000
_cell.angle_alpha   90.00
_cell.angle_beta   90.00
_cell.angle_gamma   90.00
#
_symmetry.space_group_name_H-M   'P 1'
#
loop_
_entity.id
_entity.type
_entity.pdbx_description
1 polymer ?
#
loop_
_entity_poly.entity_id
_entity_poly.type
_entity_poly.pdbx_seq_one_letter_code
_entity_poly.pdbx_strand_id
1 'polypeptide(L)'
;MVYSDDQIQKIQLLQKKLDIAIISNKKLENQLKKSTTVKHFVQLCKQYLTPSLFKLVKNNLLIYDENTNSKQYSKELKQFTLTIYILAPKFFNFFQKAFNLPSLKTLKKDINYDIRPGLNDFVFNFIKFKISNFNVNDLDCVLYVYKISLETHLSYNTSKDYIVGFNQSSSHKTYDKATHAIIVMIRGINYEWKQKIAYYLLSSCTLSNLISIVFSIIRRLRNIGVNILALVSDQSKELVSFSKMMNVSSNKPYFDIDGQRIVYIFNPPTLLRTTRDIFFKHSLYVNDEVVERKYLDMYYFIDISNSDLCSMVELTHKHIHPGPFDEINISLATKVFSGSVAESMSIAMNRGILPISSQPTINFINNMHKLFNIFKNPYQNIAPQKDFLFLMTELFKKMKVIDNSNKSDITYNVEFINGWLISISGLIMLWETFNPTINRDYAMCTNSLNEDFLVNWFDKLRKSNVNDLRLTSIQFVRKFNILFFKDYFQYIPGPNFNEDLGQIIRKISDQPLSNNIFNIKQHNLLKCSPIVIDTPDYRIISFPNRNSLSSISGYLMNKCLEKHSCEICISYAYCQKTIDQYFFSSFLCSPNSTYSKLSTYQEDFKDYIMKLDNIFVVSFPTISIEDNVGTQLKDCLSNVKLNHPCNDFDKTLLLNLYISIRIFCAIKFLNDFKCSENEKLANIQIMF
;
A
#
# COMPACT_ATOMS: atom_id res chain seq x y z
N MET A 1 -90.32 22.28 -39.84
CA MET A 1 -89.54 23.49 -39.52
C MET A 1 -88.31 23.50 -40.40
N VAL A 2 -88.35 24.29 -41.47
CA VAL A 2 -87.25 24.43 -42.42
C VAL A 2 -86.37 25.56 -41.87
N TYR A 3 -85.13 25.24 -41.48
CA TYR A 3 -84.17 26.27 -41.07
C TYR A 3 -83.92 27.20 -42.26
N SER A 4 -83.96 28.52 -42.05
CA SER A 4 -83.64 29.49 -43.11
C SER A 4 -82.20 29.29 -43.61
N ASP A 5 -81.90 29.59 -44.87
CA ASP A 5 -80.54 29.42 -45.46
C ASP A 5 -79.46 30.11 -44.63
N ASP A 6 -79.79 31.23 -44.00
CA ASP A 6 -78.91 31.99 -43.10
C ASP A 6 -78.60 31.20 -41.80
N GLN A 7 -79.58 30.44 -41.27
CA GLN A 7 -79.36 29.53 -40.15
C GLN A 7 -78.50 28.32 -40.54
N ILE A 8 -78.68 27.78 -41.75
CA ILE A 8 -77.88 26.64 -42.26
C ILE A 8 -76.41 27.06 -42.44
N GLN A 9 -76.16 28.22 -43.05
CA GLN A 9 -74.80 28.76 -43.18
C GLN A 9 -74.15 29.03 -41.81
N LYS A 10 -74.91 29.56 -40.85
CA LYS A 10 -74.42 29.79 -39.48
C LYS A 10 -74.09 28.50 -38.75
N ILE A 11 -74.89 27.44 -38.92
CA ILE A 11 -74.62 26.10 -38.38
C ILE A 11 -73.36 25.51 -39.01
N GLN A 12 -73.18 25.60 -40.33
CA GLN A 12 -71.96 25.12 -41.01
C GLN A 12 -70.69 25.89 -40.58
N LEU A 13 -70.80 27.21 -40.37
CA LEU A 13 -69.71 28.03 -39.87
C LEU A 13 -69.34 27.66 -38.43
N LEU A 14 -70.33 27.40 -37.58
CA LEU A 14 -70.13 26.94 -36.21
C LEU A 14 -69.51 25.54 -36.15
N GLN A 15 -69.91 24.63 -37.03
CA GLN A 15 -69.31 23.31 -37.17
C GLN A 15 -67.84 23.39 -37.58
N LYS A 16 -67.49 24.21 -38.59
CA LYS A 16 -66.09 24.46 -38.95
C LYS A 16 -65.27 25.04 -37.80
N LYS A 17 -65.82 25.98 -37.03
CA LYS A 17 -65.15 26.55 -35.85
C LYS A 17 -64.95 25.49 -34.76
N LEU A 18 -65.93 24.61 -34.56
CA LEU A 18 -65.85 23.50 -33.60
C LEU A 18 -64.76 22.49 -34.01
N ASP A 19 -64.69 22.11 -35.29
CA ASP A 19 -63.67 21.20 -35.80
C ASP A 19 -62.26 21.78 -35.65
N ILE A 20 -62.07 23.07 -35.95
CA ILE A 20 -60.81 23.77 -35.72
C ILE A 20 -60.42 23.77 -34.24
N ALA A 21 -61.39 24.03 -33.34
CA ALA A 21 -61.17 24.01 -31.89
C ALA A 21 -60.84 22.61 -31.36
N ILE A 22 -61.46 21.56 -31.90
CA ILE A 22 -61.16 20.15 -31.55
C ILE A 22 -59.76 19.77 -32.01
N ILE A 23 -59.35 20.19 -33.21
CA ILE A 23 -57.99 19.94 -33.73
C ILE A 23 -56.95 20.69 -32.89
N SER A 24 -57.21 21.96 -32.52
CA SER A 24 -56.30 22.71 -31.65
C SER A 24 -56.20 22.07 -30.26
N ASN A 25 -57.32 21.62 -29.69
CA ASN A 25 -57.32 20.93 -28.40
C ASN A 25 -56.55 19.60 -28.45
N LYS A 26 -56.72 18.78 -29.49
CA LYS A 26 -55.92 17.55 -29.66
C LYS A 26 -54.43 17.86 -29.83
N LYS A 27 -54.08 18.96 -30.50
CA LYS A 27 -52.68 19.39 -30.66
C LYS A 27 -52.08 19.86 -29.33
N LEU A 28 -52.85 20.62 -28.55
CA LEU A 28 -52.49 21.05 -27.20
C LEU A 28 -52.38 19.87 -26.23
N GLU A 29 -53.32 18.92 -26.25
CA GLU A 29 -53.26 17.69 -25.45
C GLU A 29 -52.02 16.85 -25.78
N ASN A 30 -51.67 16.72 -27.05
CA ASN A 30 -50.46 16.00 -27.47
C ASN A 30 -49.17 16.75 -27.07
N GLN A 31 -49.19 18.09 -27.06
CA GLN A 31 -48.09 18.89 -26.52
C GLN A 31 -47.98 18.75 -25.00
N LEU A 32 -49.11 18.73 -24.28
CA LEU A 32 -49.19 18.50 -22.83
C LEU A 32 -48.71 17.10 -22.45
N LYS A 33 -49.10 16.06 -23.20
CA LYS A 33 -48.60 14.69 -23.02
C LYS A 33 -47.11 14.55 -23.29
N LYS A 34 -46.54 15.35 -24.21
CA LYS A 34 -45.09 15.40 -24.43
C LYS A 34 -44.38 16.16 -23.32
N SER A 35 -44.96 17.25 -22.82
CA SER A 35 -44.35 18.08 -21.77
C SER A 35 -44.27 17.39 -20.41
N THR A 36 -45.12 16.38 -20.15
CA THR A 36 -45.10 15.58 -18.91
C THR A 36 -44.11 14.41 -18.94
N THR A 37 -43.38 14.18 -20.04
CA THR A 37 -42.40 13.09 -20.11
C THR A 37 -41.07 13.46 -19.45
N VAL A 38 -40.43 12.49 -18.78
CA VAL A 38 -39.08 12.63 -18.20
C VAL A 38 -38.07 13.11 -19.24
N LYS A 39 -38.21 12.66 -20.50
CA LYS A 39 -37.36 13.10 -21.63
C LYS A 39 -37.45 14.60 -21.90
N HIS A 40 -38.65 15.18 -21.86
CA HIS A 40 -38.83 16.61 -22.05
C HIS A 40 -38.25 17.42 -20.88
N PHE A 41 -38.46 16.96 -19.64
CA PHE A 41 -37.88 17.59 -18.46
C PHE A 41 -36.34 17.57 -18.48
N VAL A 42 -35.72 16.45 -18.85
CA VAL A 42 -34.26 16.37 -19.07
C VAL A 42 -33.82 17.38 -20.13
N GLN A 43 -34.57 17.57 -21.21
CA GLN A 43 -34.20 18.52 -22.25
C GLN A 43 -34.27 19.98 -21.79
N LEU A 44 -35.27 20.33 -20.95
CA LEU A 44 -35.34 21.64 -20.29
C LEU A 44 -34.19 21.83 -19.30
N CYS A 45 -33.90 20.83 -18.45
CA CYS A 45 -32.77 20.89 -17.54
C CYS A 45 -31.43 21.14 -18.26
N LYS A 46 -31.26 20.64 -19.49
CA LYS A 46 -30.05 20.88 -20.29
C LYS A 46 -29.87 22.35 -20.68
N GLN A 47 -30.97 23.10 -20.84
CA GLN A 47 -30.93 24.51 -21.24
C GLN A 47 -30.62 25.44 -20.08
N TYR A 48 -31.04 25.09 -18.86
CA TYR A 48 -30.97 25.99 -17.70
C TYR A 48 -29.94 25.59 -16.63
N LEU A 49 -29.46 24.34 -16.62
CA LEU A 49 -28.45 23.88 -15.67
C LEU A 49 -27.05 23.90 -16.27
N THR A 50 -26.04 24.12 -15.41
CA THR A 50 -24.64 23.90 -15.79
C THR A 50 -24.42 22.44 -16.21
N PRO A 51 -23.43 22.14 -17.08
CA PRO A 51 -23.18 20.78 -17.54
C PRO A 51 -23.05 19.74 -16.41
N SER A 52 -22.45 20.12 -15.28
CA SER A 52 -22.27 19.26 -14.11
C SER A 52 -23.58 18.97 -13.36
N LEU A 53 -24.39 20.00 -13.12
CA LEU A 53 -25.71 19.85 -12.47
C LEU A 53 -26.72 19.15 -13.40
N PHE A 54 -26.69 19.46 -14.69
CA PHE A 54 -27.50 18.78 -15.70
C PHE A 54 -27.24 17.27 -15.69
N LYS A 55 -25.96 16.85 -15.65
CA LYS A 55 -25.60 15.43 -15.57
C LYS A 55 -26.12 14.75 -14.31
N LEU A 56 -26.05 15.43 -13.16
CA LEU A 56 -26.59 14.91 -11.90
C LEU A 56 -28.10 14.69 -11.97
N VAL A 57 -28.83 15.70 -12.43
CA VAL A 57 -30.30 15.65 -12.53
C VAL A 57 -30.71 14.60 -13.56
N LYS A 58 -30.06 14.57 -14.73
CA LYS A 58 -30.29 13.55 -15.77
C LYS A 58 -30.08 12.13 -15.22
N ASN A 59 -28.98 11.87 -14.52
CA ASN A 59 -28.70 10.53 -14.00
C ASN A 59 -29.68 10.13 -12.90
N ASN A 60 -30.07 11.05 -12.02
CA ASN A 60 -31.10 10.77 -11.01
C ASN A 60 -32.44 10.40 -11.64
N LEU A 61 -32.89 11.19 -12.62
CA LEU A 61 -34.16 10.97 -13.30
C LEU A 61 -34.18 9.62 -14.05
N LEU A 62 -33.08 9.25 -14.71
CA LEU A 62 -32.97 7.96 -15.41
C LEU A 62 -32.95 6.76 -14.44
N ILE A 63 -32.34 6.90 -13.27
CA ILE A 63 -32.31 5.84 -12.24
C ILE A 63 -33.70 5.63 -11.59
N TYR A 64 -34.53 6.67 -11.51
CA TYR A 64 -35.91 6.54 -11.01
C TYR A 64 -36.87 5.88 -12.02
N ASP A 65 -36.58 5.98 -13.32
CA ASP A 65 -37.42 5.42 -14.39
C ASP A 65 -37.14 3.92 -14.62
N GLU A 66 -35.92 3.46 -14.35
CA GLU A 66 -35.53 2.05 -14.45
C GLU A 66 -35.66 1.33 -13.09
N ASN A 67 -36.78 0.63 -12.87
CA ASN A 67 -37.00 -0.31 -11.75
C ASN A 67 -36.08 -1.55 -11.84
N THR A 68 -34.75 -1.38 -11.88
CA THR A 68 -33.81 -2.47 -12.07
C THR A 68 -32.91 -2.68 -10.84
N ASN A 69 -32.88 -3.92 -10.36
CA ASN A 69 -32.12 -4.37 -9.19
C ASN A 69 -30.58 -4.32 -9.37
N SER A 70 -30.06 -3.76 -10.46
CA SER A 70 -28.62 -3.60 -10.72
C SER A 70 -28.26 -2.20 -11.22
N LYS A 71 -28.09 -1.26 -10.29
CA LYS A 71 -27.63 0.12 -10.55
C LYS A 71 -26.20 0.14 -11.11
N GLN A 72 -26.04 0.16 -12.43
CA GLN A 72 -24.72 0.31 -13.07
C GLN A 72 -24.39 1.80 -13.26
N TYR A 73 -23.54 2.35 -12.39
CA TYR A 73 -23.14 3.76 -12.47
C TYR A 73 -22.14 4.02 -13.62
N SER A 74 -22.32 5.13 -14.34
CA SER A 74 -21.37 5.56 -15.38
C SER A 74 -20.02 6.01 -14.79
N LYS A 75 -18.93 5.90 -15.56
CA LYS A 75 -17.58 6.34 -15.14
C LYS A 75 -17.54 7.82 -14.75
N GLU A 76 -18.30 8.63 -15.48
CA GLU A 76 -18.40 10.07 -15.25
C GLU A 76 -19.09 10.38 -13.91
N LEU A 77 -20.15 9.66 -13.58
CA LEU A 77 -20.82 9.82 -12.28
C LEU A 77 -19.90 9.34 -11.14
N LYS A 78 -19.14 8.26 -11.34
CA LYS A 78 -18.13 7.79 -10.37
C LYS A 78 -17.04 8.84 -10.15
N GLN A 79 -16.50 9.46 -11.21
CA GLN A 79 -15.54 10.56 -11.11
C GLN A 79 -16.13 11.75 -10.34
N PHE A 80 -17.34 12.16 -10.70
CA PHE A 80 -18.02 13.28 -10.06
C PHE A 80 -18.25 13.02 -8.55
N THR A 81 -18.68 11.81 -8.20
CA THR A 81 -18.88 11.39 -6.82
C THR A 81 -17.56 11.37 -6.03
N LEU A 82 -16.48 10.92 -6.65
CA LEU A 82 -15.14 10.98 -6.08
C LEU A 82 -14.68 12.43 -5.86
N THR A 83 -15.00 13.32 -6.80
CA THR A 83 -14.67 14.75 -6.73
C THR A 83 -15.38 15.42 -5.55
N ILE A 84 -16.68 15.17 -5.37
CA ILE A 84 -17.43 15.62 -4.17
C ILE A 84 -16.78 15.07 -2.90
N TYR A 85 -16.42 13.80 -2.88
CA TYR A 85 -15.83 13.20 -1.70
C TYR A 85 -14.47 13.82 -1.33
N ILE A 86 -13.65 14.19 -2.31
CA ILE A 86 -12.35 14.82 -2.09
C ILE A 86 -12.50 16.27 -1.63
N LEU A 87 -13.40 17.03 -2.26
CA LEU A 87 -13.60 18.46 -1.98
C LEU A 87 -14.45 18.72 -0.74
N ALA A 88 -15.49 17.90 -0.52
CA ALA A 88 -16.55 18.16 0.44
C ALA A 88 -17.14 16.89 1.08
N PRO A 89 -16.34 16.05 1.77
CA PRO A 89 -16.83 14.79 2.31
C PRO A 89 -17.81 14.93 3.46
N LYS A 90 -17.81 16.04 4.20
CA LYS A 90 -18.87 16.33 5.20
C LYS A 90 -20.25 16.37 4.54
N PHE A 91 -20.32 16.93 3.33
CA PHE A 91 -21.54 16.99 2.53
C PHE A 91 -21.75 15.76 1.65
N PHE A 92 -20.76 14.86 1.56
CA PHE A 92 -20.88 13.66 0.73
C PHE A 92 -22.11 12.84 1.09
N ASN A 93 -22.37 12.61 2.38
CA ASN A 93 -23.56 11.86 2.81
C ASN A 93 -24.87 12.56 2.42
N PHE A 94 -24.88 13.90 2.42
CA PHE A 94 -26.01 14.70 1.97
C PHE A 94 -26.20 14.55 0.45
N PHE A 95 -25.15 14.80 -0.34
CA PHE A 95 -25.17 14.65 -1.80
C PHE A 95 -25.48 13.21 -2.23
N GLN A 96 -24.97 12.21 -1.52
CA GLN A 96 -25.19 10.81 -1.83
C GLN A 96 -26.67 10.43 -1.68
N LYS A 97 -27.33 10.89 -0.61
CA LYS A 97 -28.76 10.68 -0.38
C LYS A 97 -29.62 11.49 -1.35
N ALA A 98 -29.26 12.75 -1.61
CA ALA A 98 -30.02 13.64 -2.47
C ALA A 98 -29.95 13.28 -3.96
N PHE A 99 -28.82 12.73 -4.42
CA PHE A 99 -28.54 12.54 -5.85
C PHE A 99 -28.22 11.09 -6.25
N ASN A 100 -28.61 10.08 -5.47
CA ASN A 100 -28.39 8.65 -5.76
C ASN A 100 -26.96 8.33 -6.22
N LEU A 101 -25.96 8.92 -5.55
CA LEU A 101 -24.56 8.75 -5.95
C LEU A 101 -24.00 7.38 -5.53
N PRO A 102 -23.03 6.81 -6.27
CA PRO A 102 -22.37 5.58 -5.89
C PRO A 102 -21.78 5.66 -4.48
N SER A 103 -21.90 4.55 -3.75
CA SER A 103 -21.26 4.45 -2.44
C SER A 103 -19.74 4.38 -2.55
N LEU A 104 -19.02 4.76 -1.48
CA LEU A 104 -17.57 4.55 -1.40
C LEU A 104 -17.18 3.08 -1.60
N LYS A 105 -18.03 2.12 -1.19
CA LYS A 105 -17.81 0.69 -1.45
C LYS A 105 -17.86 0.39 -2.95
N THR A 106 -18.80 1.01 -3.67
CA THR A 106 -18.92 0.88 -5.13
C THR A 106 -17.69 1.47 -5.81
N LEU A 107 -17.29 2.69 -5.44
CA LEU A 107 -16.07 3.32 -5.96
C LEU A 107 -14.83 2.47 -5.67
N LYS A 108 -14.70 1.91 -4.47
CA LYS A 108 -13.58 1.02 -4.11
C LYS A 108 -13.53 -0.25 -4.95
N LYS A 109 -14.67 -0.84 -5.29
CA LYS A 109 -14.71 -2.02 -6.17
C LYS A 109 -14.21 -1.68 -7.58
N ASP A 110 -14.59 -0.52 -8.10
CA ASP A 110 -14.20 -0.07 -9.44
C ASP A 110 -12.74 0.40 -9.51
N ILE A 111 -12.22 0.98 -8.42
CA ILE A 111 -10.82 1.45 -8.27
C ILE A 111 -9.98 0.39 -7.55
N ASN A 112 -10.34 -0.90 -7.54
CA ASN A 112 -9.52 -1.93 -6.90
C ASN A 112 -8.25 -2.22 -7.73
N TYR A 113 -7.38 -1.22 -7.82
CA TYR A 113 -6.14 -1.21 -8.57
C TYR A 113 -5.09 -1.99 -7.79
N ASP A 114 -4.40 -2.90 -8.47
CA ASP A 114 -3.27 -3.59 -7.85
C ASP A 114 -2.04 -2.71 -7.91
N ILE A 115 -1.66 -2.09 -6.79
CA ILE A 115 -0.46 -1.28 -6.76
C ILE A 115 0.70 -2.25 -6.71
N ARG A 116 1.43 -2.30 -7.82
CA ARG A 116 2.64 -3.11 -7.96
C ARG A 116 3.85 -2.36 -7.42
N PRO A 117 4.95 -3.06 -7.11
CA PRO A 117 6.18 -2.39 -6.73
C PRO A 117 6.66 -1.44 -7.84
N GLY A 118 7.17 -0.27 -7.46
CA GLY A 118 7.63 0.75 -8.38
C GLY A 118 6.72 1.96 -8.51
N LEU A 119 7.03 2.80 -9.51
CA LEU A 119 6.24 3.98 -9.85
C LEU A 119 4.99 3.57 -10.62
N ASN A 120 3.88 4.18 -10.27
CA ASN A 120 2.60 3.82 -10.84
C ASN A 120 1.86 5.06 -11.35
N ASP A 121 1.61 5.11 -12.65
CA ASP A 121 0.95 6.22 -13.33
C ASP A 121 -0.42 6.56 -12.73
N PHE A 122 -1.18 5.55 -12.30
CA PHE A 122 -2.45 5.74 -11.62
C PHE A 122 -2.28 6.59 -10.34
N VAL A 123 -1.23 6.32 -9.56
CA VAL A 123 -0.94 7.05 -8.32
C VAL A 123 -0.57 8.50 -8.61
N PHE A 124 0.32 8.73 -9.58
CA PHE A 124 0.74 10.10 -9.94
C PHE A 124 -0.39 10.91 -10.57
N ASN A 125 -1.21 10.30 -11.43
CA ASN A 125 -2.39 10.94 -12.00
C ASN A 125 -3.42 11.30 -10.92
N PHE A 126 -3.60 10.43 -9.93
CA PHE A 126 -4.45 10.72 -8.79
C PHE A 126 -3.92 11.89 -7.96
N ILE A 127 -2.62 11.92 -7.65
CA ILE A 127 -2.03 13.02 -6.89
C ILE A 127 -2.18 14.32 -7.67
N LYS A 128 -1.90 14.31 -8.97
CA LYS A 128 -2.11 15.46 -9.87
C LYS A 128 -3.56 15.96 -9.81
N PHE A 129 -4.53 15.04 -9.83
CA PHE A 129 -5.95 15.39 -9.67
C PHE A 129 -6.23 16.00 -8.28
N LYS A 130 -5.70 15.41 -7.22
CA LYS A 130 -5.90 15.85 -5.84
C LYS A 130 -5.35 17.25 -5.59
N ILE A 131 -4.11 17.50 -6.01
CA ILE A 131 -3.42 18.79 -5.81
C ILE A 131 -3.91 19.88 -6.76
N SER A 132 -4.64 19.56 -7.84
CA SER A 132 -5.25 20.57 -8.71
C SER A 132 -6.24 21.50 -7.98
N ASN A 133 -6.68 21.09 -6.79
CA ASN A 133 -7.58 21.84 -5.92
C ASN A 133 -6.89 22.53 -4.75
N PHE A 134 -5.55 22.46 -4.66
CA PHE A 134 -4.77 22.97 -3.53
C PHE A 134 -4.30 24.38 -3.82
N ASN A 135 -4.12 25.18 -2.77
CA ASN A 135 -3.42 26.46 -2.92
C ASN A 135 -1.92 26.20 -3.10
N VAL A 136 -1.20 27.18 -3.63
CA VAL A 136 0.25 27.06 -3.89
C VAL A 136 1.02 26.66 -2.62
N ASN A 137 0.68 27.24 -1.47
CA ASN A 137 1.33 26.92 -0.18
C ASN A 137 1.04 25.51 0.34
N ASP A 138 -0.02 24.85 -0.16
CA ASP A 138 -0.42 23.50 0.25
C ASP A 138 0.33 22.41 -0.57
N LEU A 139 1.10 22.84 -1.60
CA LEU A 139 1.91 21.97 -2.45
C LEU A 139 3.28 21.64 -1.85
N ASP A 140 3.70 22.37 -0.82
CA ASP A 140 4.96 22.14 -0.11
C ASP A 140 4.90 20.87 0.75
N CYS A 141 5.75 19.92 0.41
CA CYS A 141 5.71 18.57 0.94
C CYS A 141 7.06 18.06 1.44
N VAL A 142 6.97 17.11 2.36
CA VAL A 142 8.06 16.25 2.83
C VAL A 142 7.96 14.91 2.13
N LEU A 143 9.08 14.41 1.63
CA LEU A 143 9.23 13.05 1.14
C LEU A 143 9.74 12.14 2.26
N TYR A 144 9.01 11.08 2.55
CA TYR A 144 9.39 10.07 3.52
C TYR A 144 9.92 8.83 2.83
N VAL A 145 11.06 8.33 3.29
CA VAL A 145 11.68 7.10 2.81
C VAL A 145 11.99 6.20 4.00
N TYR A 146 11.36 5.03 4.03
CA TYR A 146 11.48 4.10 5.15
C TYR A 146 11.87 2.70 4.67
N LYS A 147 12.78 2.03 5.39
CA LYS A 147 13.24 0.68 5.08
C LYS A 147 12.71 -0.35 6.07
N ILE A 148 12.28 -1.50 5.56
CA ILE A 148 11.74 -2.61 6.36
C ILE A 148 12.46 -3.89 5.99
N SER A 149 12.69 -4.75 6.98
CA SER A 149 13.08 -6.13 6.75
C SER A 149 11.84 -7.02 6.64
N LEU A 150 11.79 -7.81 5.56
CA LEU A 150 10.75 -8.77 5.27
C LEU A 150 11.23 -10.19 5.60
N GLU A 151 10.27 -11.07 5.81
CA GLU A 151 10.50 -12.51 5.71
C GLU A 151 10.51 -12.91 4.24
N THR A 152 11.57 -13.62 3.84
CA THR A 152 11.74 -14.08 2.46
C THR A 152 10.70 -15.14 2.14
N HIS A 153 9.70 -14.78 1.35
CA HIS A 153 8.62 -15.70 0.99
C HIS A 153 8.02 -15.31 -0.36
N LEU A 154 7.90 -16.30 -1.24
CA LEU A 154 7.26 -16.23 -2.55
C LEU A 154 5.82 -16.73 -2.45
N SER A 155 4.89 -16.05 -3.12
CA SER A 155 3.48 -16.43 -3.17
C SER A 155 2.91 -16.20 -4.56
N TYR A 156 2.30 -17.23 -5.13
CA TYR A 156 1.61 -17.12 -6.42
C TYR A 156 0.20 -16.59 -6.25
N ASN A 157 -0.09 -15.48 -6.93
CA ASN A 157 -1.41 -14.90 -7.00
C ASN A 157 -2.19 -15.51 -8.17
N THR A 158 -2.92 -16.59 -7.93
CA THR A 158 -3.72 -17.30 -8.94
C THR A 158 -4.73 -16.40 -9.65
N SER A 159 -5.31 -15.43 -8.94
CA SER A 159 -6.34 -14.54 -9.52
C SER A 159 -5.80 -13.54 -10.53
N LYS A 160 -4.51 -13.20 -10.43
CA LYS A 160 -3.85 -12.19 -11.27
C LYS A 160 -2.67 -12.74 -12.07
N ASP A 161 -2.43 -14.05 -11.94
CA ASP A 161 -1.41 -14.81 -12.65
C ASP A 161 0.02 -14.23 -12.55
N TYR A 162 0.51 -13.97 -11.33
CA TYR A 162 1.90 -13.57 -11.10
C TYR A 162 2.43 -13.96 -9.72
N ILE A 163 3.75 -14.01 -9.56
CA ILE A 163 4.42 -14.34 -8.30
C ILE A 163 4.86 -13.07 -7.56
N VAL A 164 4.49 -12.98 -6.28
CA VAL A 164 4.89 -11.93 -5.33
C VAL A 164 6.08 -12.40 -4.51
N GLY A 165 7.05 -11.52 -4.29
CA GLY A 165 8.16 -11.73 -3.35
C GLY A 165 9.54 -11.82 -3.98
N PHE A 166 9.64 -11.74 -5.30
CA PHE A 166 10.90 -11.53 -6.00
C PHE A 166 11.41 -10.08 -5.87
N ASN A 167 12.70 -9.90 -6.08
CA ASN A 167 13.38 -8.62 -6.13
C ASN A 167 12.88 -7.81 -7.33
N GLN A 168 12.36 -6.62 -7.08
CA GLN A 168 11.81 -5.71 -8.07
C GLN A 168 12.30 -4.29 -7.76
N SER A 169 13.36 -3.91 -8.47
CA SER A 169 13.97 -2.58 -8.44
C SER A 169 13.26 -1.62 -9.41
N SER A 170 13.77 -0.40 -9.56
CA SER A 170 13.24 0.55 -10.55
C SER A 170 13.50 0.13 -12.00
N SER A 171 14.52 -0.69 -12.26
CA SER A 171 14.97 -1.03 -13.62
C SER A 171 14.56 -2.45 -14.03
N HIS A 172 14.75 -3.44 -13.16
CA HIS A 172 14.49 -4.85 -13.49
C HIS A 172 13.94 -5.63 -12.29
N LYS A 173 13.23 -6.73 -12.59
CA LYS A 173 12.83 -7.78 -11.65
C LYS A 173 13.79 -8.95 -11.81
N THR A 174 14.32 -9.49 -10.71
CA THR A 174 15.26 -10.62 -10.73
C THR A 174 14.68 -11.80 -9.94
N TYR A 175 15.22 -12.99 -10.17
CA TYR A 175 14.78 -14.23 -9.53
C TYR A 175 15.16 -14.31 -8.04
N ASP A 176 15.85 -13.31 -7.50
CA ASP A 176 16.21 -13.27 -6.08
C ASP A 176 15.01 -12.98 -5.21
N LYS A 177 14.96 -13.63 -4.03
CA LYS A 177 13.91 -13.37 -3.05
C LYS A 177 14.13 -11.99 -2.40
N ALA A 178 13.06 -11.22 -2.31
CA ALA A 178 13.07 -9.96 -1.60
C ALA A 178 13.24 -10.19 -0.08
N THR A 179 14.18 -9.47 0.50
CA THR A 179 14.51 -9.49 1.93
C THR A 179 14.10 -8.18 2.62
N HIS A 180 13.85 -7.13 1.83
CA HIS A 180 13.52 -5.80 2.31
C HIS A 180 12.42 -5.16 1.47
N ALA A 181 11.73 -4.20 2.07
CA ALA A 181 10.88 -3.26 1.35
C ALA A 181 11.32 -1.82 1.62
N ILE A 182 11.33 -1.01 0.56
CA ILE A 182 11.44 0.45 0.65
C ILE A 182 10.06 1.04 0.40
N ILE A 183 9.66 1.98 1.24
CA ILE A 183 8.39 2.69 1.10
C ILE A 183 8.67 4.15 0.93
N VAL A 184 7.91 4.75 0.02
CA VAL A 184 7.96 6.17 -0.23
C VAL A 184 6.59 6.79 -0.10
N MET A 185 6.53 7.89 0.64
CA MET A 185 5.30 8.60 0.97
C MET A 185 5.54 10.11 0.94
N ILE A 186 4.50 10.88 0.66
CA ILE A 186 4.54 12.34 0.80
C ILE A 186 3.55 12.82 1.85
N ARG A 187 3.86 13.95 2.46
CA ARG A 187 2.99 14.66 3.41
C ARG A 187 3.15 16.16 3.22
N GLY A 188 2.04 16.90 3.25
CA GLY A 188 2.07 18.36 3.25
C GLY A 188 2.71 18.91 4.53
N ILE A 189 3.45 20.01 4.40
CA ILE A 189 4.07 20.69 5.54
C ILE A 189 3.04 21.59 6.23
N ASN A 190 2.41 22.48 5.47
CA ASN A 190 1.44 23.45 5.99
C ASN A 190 0.00 22.96 5.96
N TYR A 191 -0.24 21.86 5.25
CA TYR A 191 -1.57 21.31 5.05
C TYR A 191 -1.61 19.83 5.43
N GLU A 192 -2.61 19.43 6.22
CA GLU A 192 -2.69 18.09 6.79
C GLU A 192 -3.17 17.06 5.76
N TRP A 193 -2.30 16.74 4.81
CA TRP A 193 -2.54 15.68 3.83
C TRP A 193 -1.33 14.78 3.68
N LYS A 194 -1.58 13.53 3.29
CA LYS A 194 -0.53 12.55 3.08
C LYS A 194 -0.95 11.51 2.05
N GLN A 195 0.01 10.93 1.35
CA GLN A 195 -0.25 9.93 0.32
C GLN A 195 0.95 8.99 0.14
N LYS A 196 0.71 7.68 0.24
CA LYS A 196 1.72 6.69 -0.17
C LYS A 196 1.93 6.79 -1.68
N ILE A 197 3.19 6.80 -2.12
CA ILE A 197 3.57 6.97 -3.53
C ILE A 197 3.89 5.64 -4.16
N ALA A 198 4.84 4.93 -3.57
CA ALA A 198 5.41 3.72 -4.14
C ALA A 198 5.97 2.84 -3.02
N TYR A 199 6.16 1.57 -3.35
CA TYR A 199 6.98 0.66 -2.58
C TYR A 199 7.85 -0.16 -3.52
N TYR A 200 8.97 -0.68 -3.03
CA TYR A 200 9.88 -1.54 -3.77
C TYR A 200 10.20 -2.77 -2.93
N LEU A 201 10.34 -3.93 -3.56
CA LEU A 201 10.74 -5.18 -2.91
C LEU A 201 12.17 -5.48 -3.34
N LEU A 202 13.11 -5.54 -2.41
CA LEU A 202 14.54 -5.62 -2.75
C LEU A 202 15.19 -6.85 -2.11
N SER A 203 15.98 -7.61 -2.88
CA SER A 203 16.86 -8.67 -2.34
C SER A 203 18.08 -8.09 -1.63
N SER A 204 18.61 -6.99 -2.16
CA SER A 204 19.64 -6.16 -1.53
C SER A 204 19.30 -4.68 -1.76
N CYS A 205 19.45 -3.88 -0.71
CA CYS A 205 19.23 -2.44 -0.79
C CYS A 205 20.56 -1.77 -1.12
N THR A 206 20.95 -1.76 -2.39
CA THR A 206 22.17 -1.06 -2.81
C THR A 206 21.98 0.45 -2.81
N LEU A 207 23.06 1.18 -2.56
CA LEU A 207 23.08 2.64 -2.57
C LEU A 207 22.62 3.20 -3.93
N SER A 208 23.06 2.60 -5.05
CA SER A 208 22.64 2.99 -6.39
C SER A 208 21.13 2.85 -6.61
N ASN A 209 20.53 1.76 -6.12
CA ASN A 209 19.08 1.56 -6.19
C ASN A 209 18.33 2.64 -5.39
N LEU A 210 18.79 2.95 -4.17
CA LEU A 210 18.19 4.02 -3.35
C LEU A 210 18.25 5.38 -4.04
N ILE A 211 19.40 5.74 -4.61
CA ILE A 211 19.57 7.00 -5.34
C ILE A 211 18.62 7.08 -6.52
N SER A 212 18.58 6.04 -7.35
CA SER A 212 17.65 5.96 -8.49
C SER A 212 16.19 6.10 -8.06
N ILE A 213 15.78 5.39 -7.01
CA ILE A 213 14.40 5.43 -6.49
C ILE A 213 14.06 6.84 -5.99
N VAL A 214 14.87 7.41 -5.11
CA VAL A 214 14.60 8.73 -4.51
C VAL A 214 14.56 9.82 -5.58
N PHE A 215 15.54 9.84 -6.48
CA PHE A 215 15.64 10.89 -7.50
C PHE A 215 14.51 10.78 -8.54
N SER A 216 14.18 9.56 -8.97
CA SER A 216 13.07 9.34 -9.92
C SER A 216 11.72 9.77 -9.34
N ILE A 217 11.48 9.50 -8.04
CA ILE A 217 10.25 9.92 -7.36
C ILE A 217 10.17 11.44 -7.25
N ILE A 218 11.25 12.10 -6.79
CA ILE A 218 11.28 13.55 -6.63
C ILE A 218 11.04 14.24 -7.96
N ARG A 219 11.74 13.82 -9.03
CA ARG A 219 11.53 14.34 -10.39
C ARG A 219 10.08 14.16 -10.85
N ARG A 220 9.49 13.00 -10.58
CA ARG A 220 8.12 12.70 -11.02
C ARG A 220 7.05 13.46 -10.23
N LEU A 221 7.27 13.67 -8.93
CA LEU A 221 6.44 14.52 -8.08
C LEU A 221 6.51 15.99 -8.51
N ARG A 222 7.72 16.48 -8.83
CA ARG A 222 7.92 17.82 -9.36
C ARG A 222 7.18 18.02 -10.69
N ASN A 223 7.24 17.04 -11.59
CA ASN A 223 6.56 17.11 -12.89
C ASN A 223 5.03 17.23 -12.79
N ILE A 224 4.43 16.78 -11.69
CA ILE A 224 2.98 16.94 -11.46
C ILE A 224 2.63 18.22 -10.68
N GLY A 225 3.62 18.98 -10.21
CA GLY A 225 3.42 20.24 -9.49
C GLY A 225 3.57 20.17 -7.97
N VAL A 226 4.06 19.05 -7.41
CA VAL A 226 4.35 18.94 -5.97
C VAL A 226 5.75 19.46 -5.68
N ASN A 227 5.90 20.34 -4.68
CA ASN A 227 7.18 20.89 -4.28
C ASN A 227 7.76 20.09 -3.09
N ILE A 228 8.89 19.41 -3.28
CA ILE A 228 9.54 18.62 -2.23
C ILE A 228 10.64 19.47 -1.58
N LEU A 229 10.40 19.91 -0.35
CA LEU A 229 11.34 20.76 0.40
C LEU A 229 12.26 19.97 1.33
N ALA A 230 11.80 18.81 1.81
CA ALA A 230 12.56 17.98 2.72
C ALA A 230 12.41 16.49 2.40
N LEU A 231 13.46 15.72 2.70
CA LEU A 231 13.46 14.27 2.76
C LEU A 231 13.65 13.85 4.22
N VAL A 232 12.75 13.01 4.72
CA VAL A 232 12.84 12.39 6.04
C VAL A 232 13.06 10.88 5.92
N SER A 233 14.05 10.35 6.65
CA SER A 233 14.37 8.92 6.64
C SER A 233 14.61 8.35 8.03
N ASP A 234 14.53 7.03 8.17
CA ASP A 234 15.06 6.33 9.34
C ASP A 234 16.61 6.31 9.35
N GLN A 235 17.20 5.75 10.42
CA GLN A 235 18.63 5.53 10.57
C GLN A 235 19.11 4.13 10.15
N SER A 236 18.44 3.49 9.20
CA SER A 236 18.95 2.24 8.62
C SER A 236 20.29 2.49 7.93
N LYS A 237 21.18 1.48 7.97
CA LYS A 237 22.55 1.56 7.44
C LYS A 237 22.59 2.12 6.01
N GLU A 238 21.64 1.73 5.17
CA GLU A 238 21.57 2.13 3.77
C GLU A 238 21.05 3.55 3.57
N LEU A 239 20.17 4.05 4.44
CA LEU A 239 19.72 5.44 4.40
C LEU A 239 20.77 6.39 5.01
N VAL A 240 21.51 5.94 6.03
CA VAL A 240 22.70 6.64 6.51
C VAL A 240 23.77 6.71 5.42
N SER A 241 24.06 5.62 4.72
CA SER A 241 25.02 5.64 3.61
C SER A 241 24.55 6.52 2.44
N PHE A 242 23.24 6.55 2.17
CA PHE A 242 22.64 7.50 1.24
C PHE A 242 22.92 8.96 1.63
N SER A 243 22.68 9.33 2.90
CA SER A 243 22.94 10.69 3.38
C SER A 243 24.41 11.08 3.24
N LYS A 244 25.34 10.17 3.59
CA LYS A 244 26.78 10.37 3.46
C LYS A 244 27.20 10.54 1.99
N MET A 245 26.67 9.72 1.09
CA MET A 245 26.92 9.81 -0.36
C MET A 245 26.42 11.14 -0.95
N MET A 246 25.31 11.67 -0.42
CA MET A 246 24.77 12.97 -0.80
C MET A 246 25.52 14.15 -0.16
N ASN A 247 26.60 13.90 0.59
CA ASN A 247 27.38 14.88 1.35
C ASN A 247 26.54 15.66 2.38
N VAL A 248 25.53 15.00 2.96
CA VAL A 248 24.72 15.58 4.04
C VAL A 248 25.51 15.54 5.33
N SER A 249 25.56 16.68 6.02
CA SER A 249 26.21 16.86 7.33
C SER A 249 25.48 17.91 8.15
N SER A 250 25.86 18.11 9.42
CA SER A 250 25.28 19.18 10.24
C SER A 250 25.47 20.57 9.64
N ASN A 251 26.63 20.84 9.02
CA ASN A 251 26.91 22.12 8.36
C ASN A 251 26.23 22.25 6.99
N LYS A 252 25.88 21.12 6.37
CA LYS A 252 25.21 21.05 5.07
C LYS A 252 24.06 20.03 5.16
N PRO A 253 22.94 20.36 5.82
CA PRO A 253 21.85 19.43 6.09
C PRO A 253 20.90 19.30 4.88
N TYR A 254 21.47 19.26 3.67
CA TYR A 254 20.72 19.23 2.42
C TYR A 254 21.55 18.61 1.30
N PHE A 255 20.86 18.26 0.23
CA PHE A 255 21.46 17.87 -1.04
C PHE A 255 20.67 18.48 -2.19
N ASP A 256 21.28 18.56 -3.37
CA ASP A 256 20.68 19.21 -4.54
C ASP A 256 20.30 18.18 -5.60
N ILE A 257 19.09 18.29 -6.15
CA ILE A 257 18.63 17.52 -7.32
C ILE A 257 18.18 18.51 -8.39
N ASP A 258 18.82 18.46 -9.57
CA ASP A 258 18.46 19.30 -10.73
C ASP A 258 18.33 20.80 -10.37
N GLY A 259 19.25 21.32 -9.55
CA GLY A 259 19.25 22.71 -9.09
C GLY A 259 18.28 23.04 -7.94
N GLN A 260 17.47 22.07 -7.48
CA GLN A 260 16.58 22.23 -6.33
C GLN A 260 17.23 21.66 -5.07
N ARG A 261 17.23 22.47 -4.02
CA ARG A 261 17.72 22.07 -2.70
C ARG A 261 16.66 21.29 -1.93
N ILE A 262 17.06 20.17 -1.33
CA ILE A 262 16.21 19.32 -0.51
C ILE A 262 16.87 19.14 0.86
N VAL A 263 16.21 19.64 1.90
CA VAL A 263 16.67 19.50 3.28
C VAL A 263 16.58 18.04 3.70
N TYR A 264 17.59 17.53 4.40
CA TYR A 264 17.62 16.17 4.91
C TYR A 264 17.41 16.18 6.42
N ILE A 265 16.45 15.38 6.90
CA ILE A 265 16.15 15.24 8.32
C ILE A 265 16.05 13.75 8.64
N PHE A 266 16.68 13.29 9.72
CA PHE A 266 16.41 11.95 10.23
C PHE A 266 15.14 11.98 11.06
N ASN A 267 14.31 10.94 10.92
CA ASN A 267 13.02 10.82 11.55
C ASN A 267 13.16 10.88 13.09
N PRO A 268 12.70 11.98 13.75
CA PRO A 268 12.94 12.21 15.18
C PRO A 268 12.47 11.08 16.11
N PRO A 269 11.29 10.45 15.90
CA PRO A 269 10.90 9.24 16.62
C PRO A 269 11.92 8.10 16.58
N THR A 270 12.46 7.79 15.38
CA THR A 270 13.47 6.73 15.27
C THR A 270 14.80 7.14 15.90
N LEU A 271 15.16 8.42 15.81
CA LEU A 271 16.33 8.96 16.52
C LEU A 271 16.18 8.83 18.03
N LEU A 272 15.02 9.16 18.58
CA LEU A 272 14.73 9.03 20.01
C LEU A 272 14.81 7.58 20.47
N ARG A 273 14.32 6.65 19.64
CA ARG A 273 14.47 5.20 19.87
C ARG A 273 15.95 4.78 19.90
N THR A 274 16.73 5.14 18.89
CA THR A 274 18.17 4.82 18.85
C THR A 274 18.89 5.45 20.05
N THR A 275 18.51 6.67 20.44
CA THR A 275 19.06 7.36 21.62
C THR A 275 18.80 6.55 22.90
N ARG A 276 17.57 6.02 23.07
CA ARG A 276 17.25 5.12 24.19
C ARG A 276 18.11 3.86 24.15
N ASP A 277 18.24 3.23 22.99
CA ASP A 277 18.95 1.96 22.86
C ASP A 277 20.44 2.11 23.20
N ILE A 278 21.05 3.23 22.80
CA ILE A 278 22.43 3.58 23.18
C ILE A 278 22.52 3.93 24.67
N PHE A 279 21.62 4.78 25.19
CA PHE A 279 21.55 5.13 26.61
C PHE A 279 21.39 3.89 27.52
N PHE A 280 20.70 2.85 27.04
CA PHE A 280 20.50 1.62 27.80
C PHE A 280 21.72 0.70 27.82
N LYS A 281 22.57 0.76 26.79
CA LYS A 281 23.74 -0.13 26.64
C LYS A 281 25.05 0.50 27.10
N HIS A 282 25.14 1.83 27.02
CA HIS A 282 26.39 2.59 27.16
C HIS A 282 26.20 3.79 28.08
N SER A 283 27.29 4.31 28.62
CA SER A 283 27.28 5.54 29.41
C SER A 283 27.54 6.75 28.51
N LEU A 284 26.79 7.84 28.71
CA LEU A 284 26.98 9.08 27.94
C LEU A 284 27.71 10.09 28.83
N TYR A 285 28.79 10.66 28.33
CA TYR A 285 29.56 11.70 29.02
C TYR A 285 29.34 13.04 28.34
N VAL A 286 28.96 14.07 29.12
CA VAL A 286 28.74 15.43 28.62
C VAL A 286 29.34 16.40 29.64
N ASN A 287 30.33 17.20 29.24
CA ASN A 287 30.98 18.21 30.12
C ASN A 287 31.38 17.63 31.50
N ASP A 288 32.04 16.47 31.50
CA ASP A 288 32.48 15.74 32.71
C ASP A 288 31.35 15.17 33.60
N GLU A 289 30.08 15.38 33.22
CA GLU A 289 28.94 14.70 33.83
C GLU A 289 28.67 13.36 33.14
N VAL A 290 28.23 12.38 33.92
CA VAL A 290 27.92 11.03 33.44
C VAL A 290 26.42 10.78 33.48
N VAL A 291 25.86 10.45 32.33
CA VAL A 291 24.48 10.03 32.15
C VAL A 291 24.44 8.52 32.08
N GLU A 292 23.86 7.91 33.10
CA GLU A 292 23.79 6.46 33.26
C GLU A 292 22.37 5.98 33.47
N ARG A 293 22.07 4.84 32.85
CA ARG A 293 20.80 4.12 33.00
C ARG A 293 20.53 3.68 34.45
N LYS A 294 21.58 3.42 35.24
CA LYS A 294 21.45 2.90 36.62
C LYS A 294 20.50 3.74 37.50
N TYR A 295 20.47 5.05 37.29
CA TYR A 295 19.58 5.95 38.05
C TYR A 295 18.11 5.80 37.65
N LEU A 296 17.85 5.45 36.39
CA LEU A 296 16.50 5.12 35.92
C LEU A 296 16.05 3.75 36.46
N ASP A 297 16.95 2.76 36.50
CA ASP A 297 16.67 1.46 37.12
C ASP A 297 16.38 1.63 38.62
N MET A 298 17.18 2.41 39.35
CA MET A 298 16.93 2.76 40.77
C MET A 298 15.56 3.40 40.96
N TYR A 299 15.21 4.40 40.16
CA TYR A 299 13.90 5.04 40.22
C TYR A 299 12.76 4.04 40.02
N TYR A 300 12.86 3.17 39.01
CA TYR A 300 11.86 2.16 38.70
C TYR A 300 11.64 1.15 39.84
N PHE A 301 12.71 0.62 40.45
CA PHE A 301 12.57 -0.31 41.58
C PHE A 301 11.96 0.34 42.83
N ILE A 302 12.23 1.63 43.04
CA ILE A 302 11.72 2.37 44.18
C ILE A 302 10.23 2.72 43.97
N ASP A 303 9.84 3.10 42.76
CA ASP A 303 8.45 3.38 42.40
C ASP A 303 7.54 2.15 42.61
N ILE A 304 8.04 0.95 42.31
CA ILE A 304 7.32 -0.32 42.56
C ILE A 304 7.20 -0.65 44.06
N SER A 305 8.19 -0.28 44.87
CA SER A 305 8.25 -0.66 46.28
C SER A 305 7.61 0.34 47.25
N ASN A 306 7.41 1.60 46.84
CA ASN A 306 6.82 2.65 47.67
C ASN A 306 5.45 3.09 47.16
N SER A 307 4.39 2.74 47.90
CA SER A 307 3.01 3.21 47.63
C SER A 307 2.84 4.73 47.72
N ASP A 308 3.72 5.44 48.43
CA ASP A 308 3.64 6.90 48.62
C ASP A 308 4.28 7.71 47.47
N LEU A 309 5.06 7.05 46.60
CA LEU A 309 5.54 7.60 45.32
C LEU A 309 4.63 7.23 44.15
N CYS A 310 3.79 6.20 44.33
CA CYS A 310 2.80 5.70 43.37
C CYS A 310 1.72 6.76 43.08
N SER A 311 2.01 7.77 42.26
CA SER A 311 0.97 8.67 41.72
C SER A 311 1.36 9.63 40.58
N MET A 312 2.49 9.50 39.88
CA MET A 312 2.76 10.43 38.75
C MET A 312 3.08 9.81 37.38
N VAL A 313 3.73 8.64 37.26
CA VAL A 313 4.11 8.11 35.93
C VAL A 313 4.14 6.58 35.86
N GLU A 314 3.30 5.98 35.02
CA GLU A 314 3.37 4.53 34.73
C GLU A 314 4.59 4.18 33.85
N LEU A 315 5.73 3.89 34.48
CA LEU A 315 6.80 3.10 33.85
C LEU A 315 6.58 1.62 34.19
N THR A 316 6.44 0.79 33.17
CA THR A 316 6.33 -0.67 33.33
C THR A 316 7.67 -1.36 33.05
N HIS A 317 7.80 -2.63 33.44
CA HIS A 317 8.98 -3.44 33.15
C HIS A 317 9.42 -3.37 31.68
N LYS A 318 8.47 -3.33 30.74
CA LYS A 318 8.77 -3.24 29.29
C LYS A 318 9.44 -1.94 28.86
N HIS A 319 9.24 -0.85 29.62
CA HIS A 319 9.87 0.43 29.32
C HIS A 319 11.36 0.43 29.68
N ILE A 320 11.71 -0.26 30.76
CA ILE A 320 13.06 -0.30 31.32
C ILE A 320 13.84 -1.50 30.75
N HIS A 321 13.22 -2.67 30.71
CA HIS A 321 13.78 -3.91 30.18
C HIS A 321 12.96 -4.38 28.97
N PRO A 322 13.09 -3.70 27.81
CA PRO A 322 12.37 -4.08 26.61
C PRO A 322 12.87 -5.45 26.09
N GLY A 323 11.95 -6.34 25.74
CA GLY A 323 12.27 -7.51 24.92
C GLY A 323 12.46 -7.15 23.44
N PRO A 324 12.81 -8.11 22.56
CA PRO A 324 13.07 -7.84 21.14
C PRO A 324 11.93 -7.12 20.39
N PHE A 325 10.67 -7.41 20.75
CA PHE A 325 9.49 -6.73 20.19
C PHE A 325 9.30 -5.31 20.73
N ASP A 326 9.68 -5.09 21.98
CA ASP A 326 9.52 -3.83 22.70
C ASP A 326 10.63 -2.83 22.31
N GLU A 327 11.83 -3.31 21.98
CA GLU A 327 12.94 -2.46 21.49
C GLU A 327 12.54 -1.69 20.23
N ILE A 328 11.74 -2.27 19.33
CA ILE A 328 11.35 -1.58 18.09
C ILE A 328 10.26 -0.52 18.36
N ASN A 329 9.55 -0.62 19.50
CA ASN A 329 8.42 0.23 19.83
C ASN A 329 8.87 1.62 20.32
N ILE A 330 8.46 2.63 19.56
CA ILE A 330 8.77 4.05 19.82
C ILE A 330 7.97 4.60 20.99
N SER A 331 6.77 4.09 21.26
CA SER A 331 5.96 4.58 22.38
C SER A 331 6.68 4.37 23.72
N LEU A 332 7.40 3.25 23.84
CA LEU A 332 8.20 2.94 25.03
C LEU A 332 9.38 3.92 25.16
N ALA A 333 10.08 4.24 24.07
CA ALA A 333 11.16 5.24 24.09
C ALA A 333 10.66 6.64 24.45
N THR A 334 9.51 7.04 23.88
CA THR A 334 8.90 8.35 24.15
C THR A 334 8.48 8.48 25.62
N LYS A 335 8.03 7.38 26.23
CA LYS A 335 7.65 7.37 27.66
C LYS A 335 8.87 7.43 28.58
N VAL A 336 9.96 6.73 28.25
CA VAL A 336 11.25 6.82 28.97
C VAL A 336 11.78 8.26 28.96
N PHE A 337 11.74 8.93 27.81
CA PHE A 337 12.15 10.33 27.66
C PHE A 337 11.00 11.33 27.82
N SER A 338 10.10 11.11 28.79
CA SER A 338 9.00 12.04 29.06
C SER A 338 9.36 13.04 30.16
N GLY A 339 8.82 14.26 30.05
CA GLY A 339 9.01 15.31 31.06
C GLY A 339 8.55 14.86 32.44
N SER A 340 7.45 14.10 32.51
CA SER A 340 6.93 13.56 33.76
C SER A 340 7.91 12.60 34.44
N VAL A 341 8.66 11.77 33.69
CA VAL A 341 9.70 10.90 34.29
C VAL A 341 10.82 11.75 34.88
N ALA A 342 11.28 12.78 34.15
CA ALA A 342 12.31 13.67 34.65
C ALA A 342 11.87 14.43 35.91
N GLU A 343 10.63 14.93 35.94
CA GLU A 343 10.04 15.61 37.11
C GLU A 343 9.96 14.68 38.32
N SER A 344 9.42 13.46 38.14
CA SER A 344 9.34 12.48 39.23
C SER A 344 10.71 12.06 39.76
N MET A 345 11.70 11.85 38.87
CA MET A 345 13.08 11.57 39.29
C MET A 345 13.69 12.76 40.04
N SER A 346 13.40 14.00 39.63
CA SER A 346 13.85 15.22 40.34
C SER A 346 13.24 15.30 41.75
N ILE A 347 11.94 14.99 41.90
CA ILE A 347 11.29 14.91 43.22
C ILE A 347 11.93 13.83 44.07
N ALA A 348 12.20 12.65 43.51
CA ALA A 348 12.87 11.56 44.21
C ALA A 348 14.29 11.97 44.67
N MET A 349 15.05 12.67 43.82
CA MET A 349 16.36 13.19 44.20
C MET A 349 16.27 14.23 45.33
N ASN A 350 15.33 15.17 45.25
CA ASN A 350 15.11 16.20 46.28
C ASN A 350 14.66 15.61 47.63
N ARG A 351 13.99 14.46 47.62
CA ARG A 351 13.62 13.69 48.82
C ARG A 351 14.77 12.82 49.36
N GLY A 352 15.95 12.85 48.74
CA GLY A 352 17.10 12.03 49.13
C GLY A 352 16.98 10.55 48.75
N ILE A 353 16.00 10.19 47.92
CA ILE A 353 15.75 8.81 47.46
C ILE A 353 16.74 8.44 46.35
N LEU A 354 16.95 9.36 45.40
CA LEU A 354 17.99 9.25 44.39
C LEU A 354 19.21 10.08 44.79
N PRO A 355 20.43 9.63 44.51
CA PRO A 355 21.63 10.40 44.79
C PRO A 355 21.71 11.64 43.90
N ILE A 356 22.41 12.68 44.35
CA ILE A 356 22.65 13.93 43.58
C ILE A 356 23.34 13.64 42.23
N SER A 357 24.13 12.55 42.17
CA SER A 357 24.76 12.08 40.93
C SER A 357 23.76 11.62 39.85
N SER A 358 22.47 11.52 40.16
CA SER A 358 21.40 11.27 39.18
C SER A 358 20.99 12.52 38.37
N GLN A 359 21.36 13.72 38.81
CA GLN A 359 21.00 14.99 38.17
C GLN A 359 21.32 15.05 36.67
N PRO A 360 22.51 14.60 36.19
CA PRO A 360 22.82 14.62 34.76
C PRO A 360 21.85 13.74 33.95
N THR A 361 21.50 12.56 34.45
CA THR A 361 20.51 11.68 33.79
C THR A 361 19.13 12.33 33.74
N ILE A 362 18.70 12.98 34.82
CA ILE A 362 17.41 13.71 34.87
C ILE A 362 17.38 14.85 33.84
N ASN A 363 18.45 15.64 33.81
CA ASN A 363 18.63 16.73 32.84
C ASN A 363 18.60 16.21 31.41
N PHE A 364 19.32 15.12 31.13
CA PHE A 364 19.34 14.49 29.81
C PHE A 364 17.94 14.02 29.38
N ILE A 365 17.20 13.33 30.25
CA ILE A 365 15.83 12.88 29.96
C ILE A 365 14.92 14.07 29.62
N ASN A 366 14.97 15.14 30.41
CA ASN A 366 14.19 16.36 30.16
C ASN A 366 14.62 17.08 28.86
N ASN A 367 15.91 17.13 28.58
CA ASN A 367 16.44 17.73 27.35
C ASN A 367 15.97 16.97 26.11
N MET A 368 16.01 15.63 26.13
CA MET A 368 15.47 14.82 25.05
C MET A 368 13.96 14.99 24.88
N HIS A 369 13.20 15.11 25.98
CA HIS A 369 11.77 15.41 25.96
C HIS A 369 11.47 16.74 25.25
N LYS A 370 12.14 17.82 25.66
CA LYS A 370 11.98 19.17 25.09
C LYS A 370 12.38 19.20 23.62
N LEU A 371 13.49 18.56 23.25
CA LEU A 371 13.92 18.46 21.86
C LEU A 371 12.88 17.74 21.00
N PHE A 372 12.38 16.59 21.47
CA PHE A 372 11.36 15.85 20.75
C PHE A 372 10.06 16.65 20.60
N ASN A 373 9.67 17.43 21.61
CA ASN A 373 8.50 18.31 21.54
C ASN A 373 8.64 19.41 20.46
N ILE A 374 9.84 19.94 20.21
CA ILE A 374 10.07 20.89 19.11
C ILE A 374 9.75 20.26 17.75
N PHE A 375 10.07 18.97 17.57
CA PHE A 375 9.76 18.21 16.36
C PHE A 375 8.32 17.66 16.32
N LYS A 376 7.51 17.92 17.34
CA LYS A 376 6.11 17.46 17.44
C LYS A 376 5.10 18.60 17.42
N ASN A 377 5.46 19.75 17.96
CA ASN A 377 4.60 20.92 18.11
C ASN A 377 4.97 22.02 17.11
N PRO A 378 4.04 22.94 16.77
CA PRO A 378 4.34 24.03 15.84
C PRO A 378 5.62 24.79 16.21
N TYR A 379 6.50 24.96 15.23
CA TYR A 379 7.77 25.68 15.37
C TYR A 379 7.60 27.10 14.87
N GLN A 380 8.03 28.08 15.67
CA GLN A 380 7.90 29.51 15.37
C GLN A 380 9.26 30.20 15.33
N ASN A 381 10.35 29.48 15.60
CA ASN A 381 11.70 30.02 15.63
C ASN A 381 11.85 31.22 16.59
N ILE A 382 11.15 31.17 17.73
CA ILE A 382 11.27 32.13 18.82
C ILE A 382 12.57 31.93 19.61
N ALA A 383 13.04 32.95 20.33
CA ALA A 383 14.31 32.91 21.07
C ALA A 383 14.44 31.66 21.98
N PRO A 384 13.43 31.28 22.80
CA PRO A 384 13.54 30.07 23.63
C PRO A 384 13.76 28.78 22.83
N GLN A 385 13.17 28.67 21.63
CA GLN A 385 13.35 27.51 20.76
C GLN A 385 14.76 27.51 20.15
N LYS A 386 15.23 28.67 19.66
CA LYS A 386 16.58 28.83 19.10
C LYS A 386 17.67 28.53 20.12
N ASP A 387 17.57 29.15 21.29
CA ASP A 387 18.55 28.99 22.36
C ASP A 387 18.61 27.53 22.83
N PHE A 388 17.46 26.86 22.90
CA PHE A 388 17.39 25.46 23.24
C PHE A 388 17.97 24.54 22.14
N LEU A 389 17.70 24.81 20.86
CA LEU A 389 18.31 24.05 19.76
C LEU A 389 19.84 24.23 19.71
N PHE A 390 20.33 25.44 20.01
CA PHE A 390 21.76 25.70 20.17
C PHE A 390 22.35 24.91 21.34
N LEU A 391 21.69 24.93 22.50
CA LEU A 391 22.10 24.13 23.66
C LEU A 391 22.19 22.63 23.33
N MET A 392 21.18 22.09 22.65
CA MET A 392 21.19 20.67 22.23
C MET A 392 22.29 20.38 21.21
N THR A 393 22.56 21.30 20.30
CA THR A 393 23.66 21.19 19.33
C THR A 393 25.00 21.09 20.05
N GLU A 394 25.25 21.95 21.03
CA GLU A 394 26.48 21.92 21.82
C GLU A 394 26.57 20.68 22.72
N LEU A 395 25.45 20.24 23.30
CA LEU A 395 25.35 18.99 24.06
C LEU A 395 25.80 17.80 23.21
N PHE A 396 25.27 17.64 22.00
CA PHE A 396 25.62 16.53 21.11
C PHE A 396 27.06 16.59 20.59
N LYS A 397 27.59 17.80 20.30
CA LYS A 397 29.00 17.95 19.88
C LYS A 397 30.00 17.53 20.97
N LYS A 398 29.66 17.79 22.23
CA LYS A 398 30.52 17.47 23.39
C LYS A 398 30.28 16.09 23.98
N MET A 399 29.24 15.39 23.50
CA MET A 399 28.88 14.07 24.00
C MET A 399 29.90 13.01 23.59
N LYS A 400 30.32 12.19 24.55
CA LYS A 400 31.05 10.94 24.31
C LYS A 400 30.22 9.74 24.73
N VAL A 401 30.30 8.66 23.97
CA VAL A 401 29.64 7.39 24.29
C VAL A 401 30.70 6.37 24.66
N ILE A 402 30.67 5.93 25.92
CA ILE A 402 31.63 4.97 26.46
C ILE A 402 30.94 3.62 26.62
N ASP A 403 31.53 2.59 26.04
CA ASP A 403 31.03 1.23 26.18
C ASP A 403 31.23 0.73 27.62
N ASN A 404 30.15 0.27 28.24
CA ASN A 404 30.15 -0.17 29.62
C ASN A 404 31.00 -1.44 29.83
N SER A 405 31.15 -2.27 28.80
CA SER A 405 31.84 -3.57 28.85
C SER A 405 33.37 -3.45 28.83
N ASN A 406 33.92 -2.66 27.91
CA ASN A 406 35.36 -2.54 27.67
C ASN A 406 35.91 -1.13 27.94
N LYS A 407 35.06 -0.18 28.35
CA LYS A 407 35.39 1.23 28.62
C LYS A 407 35.99 2.00 27.44
N SER A 408 35.79 1.50 26.22
CA SER A 408 36.24 2.18 25.00
C SER A 408 35.31 3.32 24.58
N ASP A 409 35.88 4.36 23.98
CA ASP A 409 35.12 5.43 23.34
C ASP A 409 34.60 4.97 21.97
N ILE A 410 33.28 4.80 21.87
CA ILE A 410 32.58 4.35 20.67
C ILE A 410 31.80 5.48 20.00
N THR A 411 32.07 6.74 20.34
CA THR A 411 31.33 7.91 19.84
C THR A 411 31.28 7.95 18.31
N TYR A 412 32.35 7.58 17.63
CA TYR A 412 32.40 7.54 16.16
C TYR A 412 31.54 6.42 15.54
N ASN A 413 31.20 5.38 16.31
CA ASN A 413 30.43 4.24 15.83
C ASN A 413 28.91 4.45 15.98
N VAL A 414 28.48 5.47 16.73
CA VAL A 414 27.06 5.74 16.98
C VAL A 414 26.52 6.82 16.03
N GLU A 415 25.43 6.51 15.33
CA GLU A 415 24.88 7.40 14.31
C GLU A 415 23.84 8.40 14.86
N PHE A 416 23.32 8.21 16.09
CA PHE A 416 22.25 9.08 16.63
C PHE A 416 22.71 10.52 16.92
N ILE A 417 23.97 10.72 17.33
CA ILE A 417 24.54 12.06 17.59
C ILE A 417 24.53 12.87 16.29
N ASN A 418 25.15 12.33 15.23
CA ASN A 418 25.15 12.97 13.93
C ASN A 418 23.73 13.12 13.36
N GLY A 419 22.87 12.12 13.60
CA GLY A 419 21.47 12.16 13.20
C GLY A 419 20.69 13.34 13.81
N TRP A 420 20.87 13.61 15.11
CA TRP A 420 20.27 14.78 15.76
C TRP A 420 20.88 16.10 15.27
N LEU A 421 22.21 16.17 15.11
CA LEU A 421 22.89 17.38 14.61
C LEU A 421 22.41 17.76 13.20
N ILE A 422 22.30 16.77 12.30
CA ILE A 422 21.74 16.96 10.95
C ILE A 422 20.28 17.41 11.03
N SER A 423 19.47 16.78 11.88
CA SER A 423 18.03 17.07 11.97
C SER A 423 17.74 18.45 12.57
N ILE A 424 18.51 18.89 13.58
CA ILE A 424 18.41 20.25 14.14
C ILE A 424 18.78 21.29 13.09
N SER A 425 19.91 21.09 12.41
CA SER A 425 20.37 22.01 11.36
C SER A 425 19.41 22.04 10.18
N GLY A 426 18.86 20.88 9.81
CA GLY A 426 17.84 20.74 8.78
C GLY A 426 16.54 21.45 9.15
N LEU A 427 16.08 21.35 10.40
CA LEU A 427 14.89 22.09 10.87
C LEU A 427 15.07 23.61 10.74
N ILE A 428 16.23 24.12 11.18
CA ILE A 428 16.57 25.54 11.08
C ILE A 428 16.60 25.99 9.61
N MET A 429 17.26 25.22 8.75
CA MET A 429 17.35 25.52 7.32
C MET A 429 15.99 25.47 6.61
N LEU A 430 15.15 24.49 6.96
CA LEU A 430 13.81 24.36 6.39
C LEU A 430 12.95 25.56 6.77
N TRP A 431 13.05 26.04 8.02
CA TRP A 431 12.38 27.26 8.47
C TRP A 431 12.81 28.49 7.66
N GLU A 432 14.11 28.65 7.42
CA GLU A 432 14.66 29.75 6.61
C GLU A 432 14.16 29.70 5.16
N THR A 433 13.92 28.51 4.62
CA THR A 433 13.42 28.31 3.25
C THR A 433 12.01 28.88 3.07
N PHE A 434 11.17 28.87 4.11
CA PHE A 434 9.84 29.49 4.07
C PHE A 434 9.87 31.02 4.18
N ASN A 435 11.03 31.61 4.47
CA ASN A 435 11.27 33.05 4.64
C ASN A 435 10.08 33.79 5.29
N PRO A 436 9.70 33.45 6.53
CA PRO A 436 8.48 33.96 7.18
C PRO A 436 8.54 35.44 7.57
N THR A 437 9.57 36.18 7.13
CA THR A 437 9.69 37.63 7.33
C THR A 437 8.48 38.42 6.80
N ILE A 438 7.72 37.83 5.88
CA ILE A 438 6.46 38.37 5.32
C ILE A 438 5.25 38.10 6.25
N ASN A 439 5.28 37.08 7.11
CA ASN A 439 4.17 36.69 7.99
C ASN A 439 4.66 36.34 9.41
N ARG A 440 4.59 37.31 10.32
CA ARG A 440 5.12 37.20 11.70
C ARG A 440 4.42 36.15 12.56
N ASP A 441 3.20 35.75 12.20
CA ASP A 441 2.40 34.75 12.93
C ASP A 441 2.54 33.34 12.33
N TYR A 442 3.41 33.13 11.34
CA TYR A 442 3.62 31.82 10.74
C TYR A 442 4.19 30.83 11.76
N ALA A 443 3.62 29.64 11.81
CA ALA A 443 4.14 28.52 12.59
C ALA A 443 4.21 27.29 11.68
N MET A 444 5.40 26.69 11.58
CA MET A 444 5.63 25.51 10.76
C MET A 444 5.22 24.26 11.53
N CYS A 445 4.40 23.40 10.91
CA CYS A 445 3.96 22.17 11.54
C CYS A 445 5.08 21.11 11.52
N THR A 446 5.97 21.08 12.52
CA THR A 446 7.07 20.10 12.57
C THR A 446 6.60 18.66 12.78
N ASN A 447 5.35 18.44 13.19
CA ASN A 447 4.72 17.13 13.15
C ASN A 447 4.76 16.52 11.72
N SER A 448 4.80 17.35 10.68
CA SER A 448 5.00 16.88 9.29
C SER A 448 6.40 16.36 9.00
N LEU A 449 7.36 16.51 9.92
CA LEU A 449 8.73 15.99 9.84
C LEU A 449 8.92 14.74 10.71
N ASN A 450 7.87 14.35 11.43
CA ASN A 450 7.83 13.22 12.34
C ASN A 450 6.98 12.08 11.71
N GLU A 451 7.57 10.89 11.56
CA GLU A 451 6.87 9.70 10.99
C GLU A 451 6.15 8.82 12.04
N ASP A 452 5.53 9.39 13.07
CA ASP A 452 4.77 8.59 14.05
C ASP A 452 3.75 7.65 13.38
N PHE A 453 3.20 8.01 12.21
CA PHE A 453 2.18 7.23 11.54
C PHE A 453 2.72 6.03 10.72
N LEU A 454 3.95 6.06 10.19
CA LEU A 454 4.56 4.90 9.49
C LEU A 454 5.01 3.86 10.51
N VAL A 455 5.51 4.30 11.66
CA VAL A 455 5.90 3.38 12.73
C VAL A 455 4.67 2.75 13.38
N ASN A 456 3.65 3.56 13.71
CA ASN A 456 2.35 3.04 14.14
C ASN A 456 1.70 2.14 13.08
N TRP A 457 1.99 2.37 11.79
CA TRP A 457 1.56 1.49 10.72
C TRP A 457 2.21 0.11 10.89
N PHE A 458 3.54 0.00 11.01
CA PHE A 458 4.22 -1.26 11.24
C PHE A 458 3.81 -1.97 12.53
N ASP A 459 3.65 -1.23 13.62
CA ASP A 459 3.26 -1.82 14.90
C ASP A 459 1.87 -2.46 14.80
N LYS A 460 0.94 -1.85 14.05
CA LYS A 460 -0.34 -2.46 13.71
C LYS A 460 -0.18 -3.66 12.77
N LEU A 461 0.79 -3.64 11.84
CA LEU A 461 1.05 -4.78 10.95
C LEU A 461 1.58 -5.99 11.72
N ARG A 462 2.43 -5.79 12.74
CA ARG A 462 3.02 -6.86 13.55
C ARG A 462 2.05 -7.39 14.60
N LYS A 463 1.27 -6.53 15.27
CA LYS A 463 0.29 -6.95 16.29
C LYS A 463 -0.81 -7.88 15.77
N SER A 464 -1.11 -7.87 14.47
CA SER A 464 -2.09 -8.80 13.88
C SER A 464 -1.53 -10.21 13.64
N ASN A 465 -0.21 -10.39 13.71
CA ASN A 465 0.46 -11.67 13.49
C ASN A 465 1.05 -12.11 14.84
N VAL A 466 0.35 -13.00 15.53
CA VAL A 466 0.68 -13.38 16.92
C VAL A 466 2.03 -14.10 17.03
N ASN A 467 2.61 -14.61 15.92
CA ASN A 467 3.76 -15.50 15.95
C ASN A 467 5.03 -15.04 15.19
N ASP A 468 4.97 -14.03 14.30
CA ASP A 468 6.13 -13.68 13.44
C ASP A 468 6.60 -12.22 13.57
N LEU A 469 7.91 -12.05 13.82
CA LEU A 469 8.62 -10.75 13.90
C LEU A 469 8.63 -9.97 12.58
N ARG A 470 8.55 -10.68 11.45
CA ARG A 470 8.72 -10.13 10.10
C ARG A 470 7.50 -10.43 9.24
N LEU A 471 7.20 -9.52 8.31
CA LEU A 471 6.10 -9.68 7.37
C LEU A 471 6.61 -10.39 6.13
N THR A 472 5.85 -11.36 5.61
CA THR A 472 6.11 -11.89 4.26
C THR A 472 5.77 -10.85 3.20
N SER A 473 6.41 -10.94 2.03
CA SER A 473 6.18 -10.03 0.90
C SER A 473 4.70 -9.91 0.50
N ILE A 474 3.95 -11.02 0.51
CA ILE A 474 2.52 -11.01 0.16
C ILE A 474 1.66 -10.29 1.22
N GLN A 475 1.95 -10.51 2.50
CA GLN A 475 1.25 -9.81 3.59
C GLN A 475 1.50 -8.31 3.52
N PHE A 476 2.76 -7.93 3.26
CA PHE A 476 3.17 -6.55 3.07
C PHE A 476 2.40 -5.89 1.92
N VAL A 477 2.44 -6.48 0.71
CA VAL A 477 1.76 -5.94 -0.49
C VAL A 477 0.26 -5.78 -0.27
N ARG A 478 -0.41 -6.80 0.29
CA ARG A 478 -1.86 -6.73 0.58
C ARG A 478 -2.20 -5.59 1.53
N LYS A 479 -1.43 -5.46 2.62
CA LYS A 479 -1.65 -4.40 3.61
C LYS A 479 -1.31 -3.01 3.05
N PHE A 480 -0.25 -2.89 2.25
CA PHE A 480 0.08 -1.66 1.53
C PHE A 480 -1.08 -1.23 0.64
N ASN A 481 -1.63 -2.13 -0.19
CA ASN A 481 -2.78 -1.84 -1.05
C ASN A 481 -4.01 -1.36 -0.24
N ILE A 482 -4.40 -2.10 0.79
CA ILE A 482 -5.55 -1.72 1.64
C ILE A 482 -5.40 -0.32 2.21
N LEU A 483 -4.18 0.03 2.64
CA LEU A 483 -3.92 1.29 3.33
C LEU A 483 -3.59 2.45 2.41
N PHE A 484 -3.05 2.16 1.22
CA PHE A 484 -3.02 3.11 0.13
C PHE A 484 -4.46 3.55 -0.17
N PHE A 485 -5.39 2.60 -0.35
CA PHE A 485 -6.79 2.95 -0.61
C PHE A 485 -7.42 3.66 0.58
N LYS A 486 -7.06 3.31 1.82
CA LYS A 486 -7.53 4.05 2.98
C LYS A 486 -7.13 5.52 2.94
N ASP A 487 -5.86 5.84 2.66
CA ASP A 487 -5.35 7.20 2.55
C ASP A 487 -5.87 7.92 1.29
N TYR A 488 -6.02 7.18 0.20
CA TYR A 488 -6.62 7.65 -1.05
C TYR A 488 -8.04 8.18 -0.82
N PHE A 489 -8.83 7.43 -0.05
CA PHE A 489 -10.17 7.83 0.37
C PHE A 489 -10.16 8.52 1.75
N GLN A 490 -9.02 8.98 2.27
CA GLN A 490 -9.01 9.72 3.53
C GLN A 490 -9.38 11.18 3.26
N TYR A 491 -10.30 11.71 4.07
CA TYR A 491 -10.68 13.11 4.07
C TYR A 491 -9.48 14.00 4.39
N ILE A 492 -9.37 15.12 3.67
CA ILE A 492 -8.46 16.20 3.98
C ILE A 492 -9.27 17.43 4.41
N PRO A 493 -9.13 17.92 5.65
CA PRO A 493 -9.74 19.17 6.04
C PRO A 493 -9.00 20.35 5.41
N GLY A 494 -9.66 21.10 4.51
CA GLY A 494 -9.28 22.44 4.04
C GLY A 494 -8.97 23.43 5.17
N PRO A 495 -8.02 24.38 5.00
CA PRO A 495 -7.57 25.25 6.10
C PRO A 495 -8.59 26.32 6.50
N ASN A 496 -9.61 26.60 5.69
CA ASN A 496 -10.62 27.64 5.96
C ASN A 496 -12.02 27.14 5.60
N PHE A 497 -12.70 26.46 6.52
CA PHE A 497 -14.10 26.06 6.32
C PHE A 497 -15.08 27.10 6.85
N ASN A 498 -15.06 28.28 6.22
CA ASN A 498 -16.22 29.16 6.07
C ASN A 498 -16.66 29.23 4.59
N GLU A 499 -16.24 28.27 3.75
CA GLU A 499 -16.72 28.19 2.36
C GLU A 499 -18.18 27.72 2.34
N ASP A 500 -19.07 28.62 1.91
CA ASP A 500 -20.48 28.33 1.66
C ASP A 500 -20.63 27.18 0.64
N LEU A 501 -21.68 26.39 0.79
CA LEU A 501 -22.01 25.25 -0.06
C LEU A 501 -22.08 25.66 -1.55
N GLY A 502 -22.46 26.91 -1.81
CA GLY A 502 -22.41 27.53 -3.15
C GLY A 502 -21.01 27.64 -3.76
N GLN A 503 -19.98 27.96 -2.97
CA GLN A 503 -18.59 28.05 -3.46
C GLN A 503 -18.02 26.66 -3.79
N ILE A 504 -18.37 25.66 -2.98
CA ILE A 504 -18.01 24.25 -3.22
C ILE A 504 -18.63 23.76 -4.54
N ILE A 505 -19.93 24.03 -4.76
CA ILE A 505 -20.61 23.67 -6.00
C ILE A 505 -19.97 24.35 -7.21
N ARG A 506 -19.54 25.61 -7.07
CA ARG A 506 -18.84 26.34 -8.14
C ARG A 506 -17.47 25.74 -8.47
N LYS A 507 -16.67 25.40 -7.46
CA LYS A 507 -15.39 24.66 -7.66
C LYS A 507 -15.61 23.31 -8.35
N ILE A 508 -16.67 22.59 -7.98
CA ILE A 508 -17.06 21.33 -8.62
C ILE A 508 -17.50 21.56 -10.08
N SER A 509 -18.20 22.67 -10.38
CA SER A 509 -18.66 22.96 -11.75
C SER A 509 -17.54 23.37 -12.69
N ASP A 510 -16.50 24.04 -12.17
CA ASP A 510 -15.38 24.57 -12.95
C ASP A 510 -14.31 23.51 -13.27
N GLN A 511 -14.39 22.32 -12.64
CA GLN A 511 -13.47 21.21 -12.89
C GLN A 511 -13.71 20.58 -14.27
N PRO A 512 -12.68 20.53 -15.15
CA PRO A 512 -12.81 19.85 -16.43
C PRO A 512 -12.92 18.33 -16.22
N LEU A 513 -14.06 17.75 -16.65
CA LEU A 513 -14.36 16.31 -16.63
C LEU A 513 -13.40 15.45 -17.48
N SER A 514 -12.41 16.06 -18.14
CA SER A 514 -11.37 15.36 -18.89
C SER A 514 -10.34 14.66 -17.99
N ASN A 515 -10.20 15.05 -16.72
CA ASN A 515 -9.34 14.39 -15.73
C ASN A 515 -10.02 13.18 -15.06
N ASN A 516 -10.54 12.26 -15.86
CA ASN A 516 -11.18 11.04 -15.35
C ASN A 516 -10.12 10.03 -14.88
N ILE A 517 -9.98 9.86 -13.57
CA ILE A 517 -9.15 8.80 -12.95
C ILE A 517 -9.65 7.41 -13.41
N PHE A 518 -10.95 7.30 -13.70
CA PHE A 518 -11.60 6.09 -14.22
C PHE A 518 -11.39 5.82 -15.73
N ASN A 519 -10.74 6.75 -16.45
CA ASN A 519 -10.42 6.61 -17.88
C ASN A 519 -8.98 6.14 -18.14
N ILE A 520 -8.17 5.98 -17.10
CA ILE A 520 -6.81 5.43 -17.24
C ILE A 520 -6.96 4.01 -17.83
N LYS A 521 -6.63 3.89 -19.13
CA LYS A 521 -6.53 2.60 -19.80
C LYS A 521 -5.46 1.81 -19.05
N GLN A 522 -5.86 0.63 -18.55
CA GLN A 522 -4.91 -0.34 -18.05
C GLN A 522 -4.02 -0.73 -19.22
N HIS A 523 -2.82 -0.15 -19.34
CA HIS A 523 -1.92 -0.56 -20.40
C HIS A 523 -1.45 -2.01 -20.24
N ASN A 524 -1.63 -2.64 -19.06
CA ASN A 524 -1.21 -4.01 -18.77
C ASN A 524 -2.27 -4.88 -18.05
N LEU A 525 -3.55 -4.73 -18.36
CA LEU A 525 -4.49 -5.85 -18.13
C LEU A 525 -4.83 -6.43 -19.50
N LEU A 526 -3.88 -7.17 -20.06
CA LEU A 526 -4.24 -8.38 -20.77
C LEU A 526 -5.30 -9.06 -19.90
N LYS A 527 -6.46 -9.39 -20.47
CA LYS A 527 -7.45 -10.23 -19.78
C LYS A 527 -6.71 -11.52 -19.39
N CYS A 528 -6.19 -11.59 -18.16
CA CYS A 528 -5.70 -12.84 -17.61
C CYS A 528 -6.92 -13.73 -17.55
N SER A 529 -6.97 -14.77 -18.38
CA SER A 529 -7.79 -15.92 -18.09
C SER A 529 -7.01 -16.71 -17.03
N PRO A 530 -7.35 -16.59 -15.73
CA PRO A 530 -6.67 -17.39 -14.72
C PRO A 530 -6.78 -18.86 -15.09
N ILE A 531 -5.76 -19.66 -14.77
CA ILE A 531 -5.83 -21.11 -14.92
C ILE A 531 -7.00 -21.60 -14.04
N VAL A 532 -8.10 -21.99 -14.68
CA VAL A 532 -9.29 -22.49 -14.00
C VAL A 532 -9.05 -23.96 -13.65
N ILE A 533 -9.13 -24.26 -12.36
CA ILE A 533 -9.12 -25.62 -11.81
C ILE A 533 -10.30 -25.73 -10.85
N ASP A 534 -10.99 -26.86 -10.88
CA ASP A 534 -12.17 -27.12 -10.07
C ASP A 534 -11.85 -27.18 -8.56
N THR A 535 -10.79 -27.88 -8.15
CA THR A 535 -10.37 -27.98 -6.74
C THR A 535 -8.84 -27.90 -6.56
N PRO A 536 -8.31 -27.09 -5.61
CA PRO A 536 -6.88 -26.97 -5.34
C PRO A 536 -6.36 -28.01 -4.32
N ASP A 537 -6.85 -29.25 -4.38
CA ASP A 537 -6.61 -30.29 -3.37
C ASP A 537 -5.12 -30.69 -3.27
N TYR A 538 -4.37 -30.48 -4.34
CA TYR A 538 -2.92 -30.72 -4.42
C TYR A 538 -2.10 -29.94 -3.38
N ARG A 539 -2.65 -28.88 -2.76
CA ARG A 539 -1.97 -28.10 -1.73
C ARG A 539 -1.82 -28.85 -0.40
N ILE A 540 -2.64 -29.88 -0.18
CA ILE A 540 -2.71 -30.66 1.06
C ILE A 540 -1.94 -31.99 0.91
N ILE A 541 -1.69 -32.43 -0.32
CA ILE A 541 -1.09 -33.73 -0.62
C ILE A 541 0.43 -33.68 -0.40
N SER A 542 0.96 -34.58 0.42
CA SER A 542 2.39 -34.85 0.53
C SER A 542 2.79 -35.93 -0.48
N PHE A 543 3.43 -35.53 -1.58
CA PHE A 543 4.02 -36.50 -2.51
C PHE A 543 5.29 -37.11 -1.89
N PRO A 544 5.49 -38.45 -1.97
CA PRO A 544 6.69 -39.09 -1.44
C PRO A 544 7.95 -38.74 -2.24
N ASN A 545 9.09 -38.56 -1.57
CA ASN A 545 10.39 -38.21 -2.20
C ASN A 545 10.97 -39.33 -3.11
N ARG A 546 10.47 -40.57 -3.01
CA ARG A 546 10.81 -41.67 -3.93
C ARG A 546 9.63 -41.86 -4.88
N ASN A 547 9.90 -41.89 -6.20
CA ASN A 547 8.90 -42.05 -7.27
C ASN A 547 7.88 -40.89 -7.42
N SER A 548 8.23 -39.68 -7.02
CA SER A 548 7.36 -38.49 -7.07
C SER A 548 6.77 -38.21 -8.47
N LEU A 549 7.53 -38.37 -9.57
CA LEU A 549 6.96 -38.21 -10.92
C LEU A 549 5.87 -39.26 -11.23
N SER A 550 6.04 -40.49 -10.77
CA SER A 550 5.04 -41.56 -10.93
C SER A 550 3.79 -41.30 -10.11
N SER A 551 3.93 -40.80 -8.88
CA SER A 551 2.79 -40.43 -8.02
C SER A 551 2.05 -39.18 -8.51
N ILE A 552 2.76 -38.16 -9.02
CA ILE A 552 2.15 -36.98 -9.65
C ILE A 552 1.42 -37.37 -10.93
N SER A 553 2.03 -38.23 -11.76
CA SER A 553 1.39 -38.75 -12.98
C SER A 553 0.10 -39.52 -12.63
N GLY A 554 0.12 -40.31 -11.55
CA GLY A 554 -1.07 -41.01 -11.05
C GLY A 554 -2.16 -40.06 -10.56
N TYR A 555 -1.78 -39.05 -9.78
CA TYR A 555 -2.70 -38.02 -9.32
C TYR A 555 -3.34 -37.23 -10.48
N LEU A 556 -2.54 -36.81 -11.45
CA LEU A 556 -3.02 -36.08 -12.64
C LEU A 556 -4.00 -36.92 -13.46
N MET A 557 -3.66 -38.19 -13.70
CA MET A 557 -4.53 -39.13 -14.40
C MET A 557 -5.85 -39.31 -13.64
N ASN A 558 -5.79 -39.54 -12.33
CA ASN A 558 -6.97 -39.70 -11.48
C ASN A 558 -7.91 -38.48 -11.54
N LYS A 559 -7.36 -37.26 -11.46
CA LYS A 559 -8.13 -36.02 -11.59
C LYS A 559 -8.76 -35.83 -12.97
N CYS A 560 -8.13 -36.31 -14.04
CA CYS A 560 -8.73 -36.30 -15.36
C CYS A 560 -9.88 -37.33 -15.46
N LEU A 561 -9.73 -38.50 -14.84
CA LEU A 561 -10.77 -39.55 -14.80
C LEU A 561 -11.99 -39.14 -13.97
N GLU A 562 -11.82 -38.39 -12.88
CA GLU A 562 -12.94 -37.79 -12.12
C GLU A 562 -13.85 -36.92 -13.00
N LYS A 563 -13.31 -36.29 -14.05
CA LYS A 563 -14.08 -35.47 -15.01
C LYS A 563 -14.65 -36.26 -16.17
N HIS A 564 -13.90 -37.22 -16.71
CA HIS A 564 -14.32 -38.04 -17.84
C HIS A 564 -13.88 -39.50 -17.67
N SER A 565 -14.83 -40.35 -17.27
CA SER A 565 -14.63 -41.78 -17.03
C SER A 565 -15.30 -42.61 -18.14
N CYS A 566 -14.56 -42.91 -19.21
CA CYS A 566 -14.96 -43.90 -20.22
C CYS A 566 -14.04 -45.13 -20.20
N GLU A 567 -14.50 -46.26 -20.73
CA GLU A 567 -13.74 -47.52 -20.76
C GLU A 567 -12.37 -47.37 -21.46
N ILE A 568 -12.28 -46.49 -22.46
CA ILE A 568 -11.03 -46.19 -23.18
C ILE A 568 -10.03 -45.46 -22.25
N CYS A 569 -10.47 -44.45 -21.49
CA CYS A 569 -9.59 -43.73 -20.55
C CYS A 569 -9.15 -44.63 -19.39
N ILE A 570 -10.08 -45.45 -18.87
CA ILE A 570 -9.81 -46.38 -17.77
C ILE A 570 -8.79 -47.44 -18.22
N SER A 571 -9.01 -48.06 -19.38
CA SER A 571 -8.05 -49.04 -19.95
C SER A 571 -6.70 -48.41 -20.27
N TYR A 572 -6.66 -47.18 -20.81
CA TYR A 572 -5.41 -46.45 -21.01
C TYR A 572 -4.65 -46.26 -19.70
N ALA A 573 -5.32 -45.83 -18.62
CA ALA A 573 -4.71 -45.67 -17.30
C ALA A 573 -4.17 -47.01 -16.74
N TYR A 574 -4.91 -48.11 -16.89
CA TYR A 574 -4.45 -49.45 -16.46
C TYR A 574 -3.25 -49.98 -17.24
N CYS A 575 -3.11 -49.62 -18.52
CA CYS A 575 -1.98 -50.03 -19.35
C CYS A 575 -0.66 -49.30 -18.99
N GLN A 576 -0.70 -48.23 -18.19
CA GLN A 576 0.49 -47.47 -17.77
C GLN A 576 1.21 -48.19 -16.61
N LYS A 577 2.24 -48.97 -16.91
CA LYS A 577 3.01 -49.76 -15.92
C LYS A 577 3.86 -48.91 -14.97
N THR A 578 4.10 -47.64 -15.29
CA THR A 578 5.08 -46.78 -14.63
C THR A 578 4.45 -45.74 -13.71
N ILE A 579 3.12 -45.72 -13.59
CA ILE A 579 2.32 -44.81 -12.76
C ILE A 579 1.99 -45.47 -11.41
N ASP A 580 1.96 -44.68 -10.34
CA ASP A 580 1.57 -45.15 -9.01
C ASP A 580 0.07 -45.49 -8.93
N GLN A 581 -0.25 -46.76 -8.71
CA GLN A 581 -1.62 -47.27 -8.77
C GLN A 581 -2.48 -46.92 -7.54
N TYR A 582 -1.86 -46.42 -6.47
CA TYR A 582 -2.53 -46.12 -5.20
C TYR A 582 -3.70 -45.12 -5.34
N PHE A 583 -3.63 -44.21 -6.31
CA PHE A 583 -4.63 -43.17 -6.54
C PHE A 583 -5.93 -43.67 -7.21
N PHE A 584 -5.95 -44.86 -7.82
CA PHE A 584 -7.10 -45.35 -8.60
C PHE A 584 -8.10 -46.19 -7.80
N SER A 585 -7.94 -46.27 -6.47
CA SER A 585 -8.69 -47.21 -5.63
C SER A 585 -10.21 -47.01 -5.67
N SER A 586 -10.70 -45.80 -5.97
CA SER A 586 -12.13 -45.47 -6.10
C SER A 586 -12.77 -45.93 -7.41
N PHE A 587 -11.99 -46.20 -8.45
CA PHE A 587 -12.47 -46.67 -9.76
C PHE A 587 -12.43 -48.20 -9.88
N LEU A 588 -12.00 -48.90 -8.80
CA LEU A 588 -11.96 -50.35 -8.70
C LEU A 588 -13.34 -50.95 -8.44
N CYS A 589 -14.23 -50.93 -9.45
CA CYS A 589 -15.37 -51.84 -9.45
C CYS A 589 -15.09 -53.02 -10.40
N SER A 590 -14.73 -54.16 -9.79
CA SER A 590 -14.74 -55.54 -10.31
C SER A 590 -13.98 -55.85 -11.61
N PRO A 591 -13.01 -56.80 -11.60
CA PRO A 591 -12.31 -57.24 -12.80
C PRO A 591 -13.18 -58.25 -13.58
N ASN A 592 -14.21 -57.79 -14.28
CA ASN A 592 -14.99 -58.67 -15.17
C ASN A 592 -15.23 -57.99 -16.52
N SER A 593 -14.24 -58.12 -17.40
CA SER A 593 -14.39 -58.56 -18.81
C SER A 593 -13.18 -58.15 -19.65
N THR A 594 -12.53 -59.16 -20.25
CA THR A 594 -11.71 -59.05 -21.48
C THR A 594 -10.68 -57.92 -21.57
N TYR A 595 -9.66 -57.92 -20.72
CA TYR A 595 -8.43 -57.13 -20.91
C TYR A 595 -7.39 -57.82 -21.82
N SER A 596 -7.86 -58.65 -22.76
CA SER A 596 -7.03 -59.49 -23.63
C SER A 596 -7.09 -59.03 -25.09
N LYS A 597 -6.72 -57.78 -25.35
CA LYS A 597 -6.22 -57.24 -26.64
C LYS A 597 -6.14 -55.73 -26.51
N LEU A 598 -4.97 -55.20 -26.16
CA LEU A 598 -4.51 -53.83 -26.47
C LEU A 598 -3.04 -53.74 -26.01
N SER A 599 -2.22 -54.61 -26.59
CA SER A 599 -0.78 -54.42 -26.64
C SER A 599 -0.47 -53.19 -27.49
N THR A 600 0.42 -52.34 -26.99
CA THR A 600 1.05 -51.17 -27.64
C THR A 600 0.22 -49.88 -27.72
N TYR A 601 0.01 -49.23 -26.57
CA TYR A 601 0.03 -47.76 -26.56
C TYR A 601 1.50 -47.32 -26.56
N GLN A 602 1.91 -46.54 -27.57
CA GLN A 602 3.31 -46.22 -27.87
C GLN A 602 3.91 -45.07 -27.02
N GLU A 603 3.09 -44.24 -26.36
CA GLU A 603 3.60 -43.16 -25.49
C GLU A 603 3.19 -43.43 -24.04
N ASP A 604 4.20 -43.62 -23.19
CA ASP A 604 4.03 -43.67 -21.74
C ASP A 604 3.55 -42.28 -21.28
N PHE A 605 2.43 -42.23 -20.55
CA PHE A 605 1.91 -40.98 -19.99
C PHE A 605 2.96 -40.33 -19.07
N LYS A 606 3.80 -41.15 -18.42
CA LYS A 606 4.95 -40.70 -17.66
C LYS A 606 5.96 -39.94 -18.52
N ASP A 607 6.26 -40.42 -19.73
CA ASP A 607 7.19 -39.75 -20.66
C ASP A 607 6.63 -38.41 -21.13
N TYR A 608 5.31 -38.31 -21.33
CA TYR A 608 4.65 -37.04 -21.62
C TYR A 608 4.85 -36.03 -20.47
N ILE A 609 4.61 -36.45 -19.22
CA ILE A 609 4.84 -35.61 -18.04
C ILE A 609 6.33 -35.23 -17.90
N MET A 610 7.26 -36.14 -18.20
CA MET A 610 8.70 -35.84 -18.23
C MET A 610 9.07 -34.77 -19.27
N LYS A 611 8.49 -34.83 -20.48
CA LYS A 611 8.69 -33.80 -21.51
C LYS A 611 8.19 -32.44 -21.05
N LEU A 612 7.01 -32.39 -20.42
CA LEU A 612 6.49 -31.16 -19.82
C LEU A 612 7.43 -30.61 -18.74
N ASP A 613 7.97 -31.49 -17.89
CA ASP A 613 8.85 -31.10 -16.78
C ASP A 613 10.18 -30.52 -17.26
N ASN A 614 10.79 -31.12 -18.27
CA ASN A 614 12.00 -30.57 -18.88
C ASN A 614 11.80 -29.14 -19.40
N ILE A 615 10.67 -28.87 -20.05
CA ILE A 615 10.34 -27.52 -20.54
C ILE A 615 10.06 -26.58 -19.37
N PHE A 616 9.30 -27.03 -18.37
CA PHE A 616 8.98 -26.23 -17.18
C PHE A 616 10.25 -25.80 -16.44
N VAL A 617 11.18 -26.73 -16.17
CA VAL A 617 12.44 -26.49 -15.46
C VAL A 617 13.28 -25.40 -16.13
N VAL A 618 13.38 -25.43 -17.46
CA VAL A 618 14.17 -24.46 -18.25
C VAL A 618 13.47 -23.10 -18.32
N SER A 619 12.15 -23.09 -18.46
CA SER A 619 11.38 -21.85 -18.71
C SER A 619 10.90 -21.13 -17.44
N PHE A 620 10.73 -21.84 -16.32
CA PHE A 620 10.16 -21.26 -15.10
C PHE A 620 10.99 -20.11 -14.51
N PRO A 621 12.34 -20.16 -14.42
CA PRO A 621 13.10 -19.05 -13.83
C PRO A 621 12.92 -17.71 -14.54
N THR A 622 12.80 -17.72 -15.87
CA THR A 622 12.57 -16.52 -16.67
C THR A 622 11.10 -16.10 -16.63
N ILE A 623 10.15 -17.03 -16.77
CA ILE A 623 8.72 -16.71 -16.79
C ILE A 623 8.21 -16.27 -15.40
N SER A 624 8.73 -16.86 -14.32
CA SER A 624 8.28 -16.60 -12.94
C SER A 624 8.45 -15.15 -12.47
N ILE A 625 9.40 -14.42 -13.07
CA ILE A 625 9.62 -12.99 -12.79
C ILE A 625 8.70 -12.09 -13.61
N GLU A 626 7.95 -12.62 -14.57
CA GLU A 626 7.02 -11.84 -15.39
C GLU A 626 5.58 -11.87 -14.86
N ASP A 627 4.69 -11.26 -15.63
CA ASP A 627 3.24 -11.38 -15.47
C ASP A 627 2.70 -12.49 -16.37
N ASN A 628 1.50 -12.99 -16.05
CA ASN A 628 0.83 -14.07 -16.77
C ASN A 628 1.63 -15.39 -16.71
N VAL A 629 2.23 -15.68 -15.56
CA VAL A 629 3.17 -16.81 -15.36
C VAL A 629 2.57 -18.13 -15.85
N GLY A 630 1.37 -18.46 -15.39
CA GLY A 630 0.66 -19.67 -15.78
C GLY A 630 0.24 -19.67 -17.23
N THR A 631 -0.19 -18.52 -17.77
CA THR A 631 -0.56 -18.40 -19.19
C THR A 631 0.65 -18.59 -20.11
N GLN A 632 1.77 -17.94 -19.82
CA GLN A 632 3.02 -18.10 -20.58
C GLN A 632 3.54 -19.53 -20.51
N LEU A 633 3.51 -20.16 -19.33
CA LEU A 633 3.87 -21.57 -19.19
C LEU A 633 2.95 -22.47 -20.02
N LYS A 634 1.66 -22.17 -20.06
CA LYS A 634 0.70 -22.91 -20.90
C LYS A 634 1.05 -22.80 -22.38
N ASP A 635 1.39 -21.60 -22.85
CA ASP A 635 1.80 -21.38 -24.24
C ASP A 635 3.07 -22.18 -24.57
N CYS A 636 4.09 -22.14 -23.69
CA CYS A 636 5.32 -22.93 -23.86
C CYS A 636 5.06 -24.44 -23.90
N LEU A 637 4.17 -24.94 -23.03
CA LEU A 637 3.93 -26.37 -22.84
C LEU A 637 2.91 -26.94 -23.85
N SER A 638 2.07 -26.09 -24.45
CA SER A 638 1.02 -26.50 -25.41
C SER A 638 1.55 -27.24 -26.64
N ASN A 639 2.83 -27.05 -26.99
CA ASN A 639 3.49 -27.70 -28.11
C ASN A 639 3.77 -29.20 -27.87
N VAL A 640 3.75 -29.66 -26.61
CA VAL A 640 3.91 -31.08 -26.29
C VAL A 640 2.59 -31.80 -26.55
N LYS A 641 2.55 -32.63 -27.59
CA LYS A 641 1.36 -33.42 -27.92
C LYS A 641 1.29 -34.66 -27.05
N LEU A 642 0.12 -34.91 -26.47
CA LEU A 642 -0.27 -36.21 -25.90
C LEU A 642 -1.20 -36.91 -26.88
N ASN A 643 -0.79 -38.07 -27.39
CA ASN A 643 -1.63 -38.92 -28.20
C ASN A 643 -2.49 -39.84 -27.31
N HIS A 644 -3.60 -39.29 -26.79
CA HIS A 644 -4.55 -40.03 -25.97
C HIS A 644 -5.60 -40.75 -26.86
N PRO A 645 -5.94 -42.03 -26.60
CA PRO A 645 -6.86 -42.81 -27.43
C PRO A 645 -8.33 -42.38 -27.37
N CYS A 646 -8.73 -41.65 -26.33
CA CYS A 646 -10.05 -41.04 -26.22
C CYS A 646 -10.04 -39.59 -26.72
N ASN A 647 -10.95 -39.25 -27.64
CA ASN A 647 -11.12 -37.90 -28.19
C ASN A 647 -11.72 -36.90 -27.18
N ASP A 648 -12.54 -37.39 -26.23
CA ASP A 648 -13.20 -36.58 -25.20
C ASP A 648 -12.31 -36.32 -23.97
N PHE A 649 -11.05 -36.81 -23.99
CA PHE A 649 -10.10 -36.57 -22.92
C PHE A 649 -9.68 -35.10 -22.87
N ASP A 650 -9.96 -34.43 -21.74
CA ASP A 650 -9.68 -33.01 -21.57
C ASP A 650 -8.18 -32.74 -21.33
N LYS A 651 -7.44 -32.60 -22.43
CA LYS A 651 -6.02 -32.23 -22.42
C LYS A 651 -5.76 -30.84 -21.83
N THR A 652 -6.74 -29.93 -21.92
CA THR A 652 -6.61 -28.57 -21.41
C THR A 652 -6.65 -28.56 -19.88
N LEU A 653 -7.55 -29.36 -19.31
CA LEU A 653 -7.62 -29.61 -17.87
C LEU A 653 -6.31 -30.22 -17.35
N LEU A 654 -5.81 -31.28 -18.01
CA LEU A 654 -4.54 -31.92 -17.65
C LEU A 654 -3.40 -30.91 -17.58
N LEU A 655 -3.24 -30.09 -18.62
CA LEU A 655 -2.17 -29.10 -18.71
C LEU A 655 -2.31 -28.01 -17.64
N ASN A 656 -3.53 -27.50 -17.42
CA ASN A 656 -3.83 -26.51 -16.38
C ASN A 656 -3.50 -27.05 -14.97
N LEU A 657 -3.89 -28.30 -14.67
CA LEU A 657 -3.60 -28.98 -13.41
C LEU A 657 -2.09 -29.15 -13.21
N TYR A 658 -1.39 -29.67 -14.22
CA TYR A 658 0.06 -29.83 -14.19
C TYR A 658 0.76 -28.51 -13.86
N ILE A 659 0.46 -27.44 -14.60
CA ILE A 659 1.07 -26.11 -14.39
C ILE A 659 0.84 -25.62 -12.95
N SER A 660 -0.38 -25.75 -12.44
CA SER A 660 -0.71 -25.24 -11.11
C SER A 660 -0.03 -26.03 -9.99
N ILE A 661 0.06 -27.35 -10.12
CA ILE A 661 0.83 -28.19 -9.20
C ILE A 661 2.31 -27.81 -9.25
N ARG A 662 2.88 -27.66 -10.45
CA ARG A 662 4.30 -27.36 -10.60
C ARG A 662 4.69 -25.98 -10.11
N ILE A 663 3.89 -24.95 -10.36
CA ILE A 663 4.09 -23.62 -9.77
C ILE A 663 4.05 -23.71 -8.24
N PHE A 664 3.07 -24.43 -7.68
CA PHE A 664 2.96 -24.59 -6.23
C PHE A 664 4.19 -25.30 -5.64
N CYS A 665 4.60 -26.43 -6.21
CA CYS A 665 5.76 -27.19 -5.76
C CYS A 665 7.06 -26.38 -5.90
N ALA A 666 7.26 -25.68 -7.02
CA ALA A 666 8.42 -24.84 -7.24
C ALA A 666 8.51 -23.71 -6.20
N ILE A 667 7.39 -23.04 -5.91
CA ILE A 667 7.34 -21.97 -4.91
C ILE A 667 7.57 -22.51 -3.50
N LYS A 668 6.98 -23.66 -3.15
CA LYS A 668 7.20 -24.32 -1.86
C LYS A 668 8.68 -24.63 -1.69
N PHE A 669 9.30 -25.25 -2.69
CA PHE A 669 10.74 -25.52 -2.70
C PHE A 669 11.59 -24.25 -2.55
N LEU A 670 11.29 -23.20 -3.33
CA LEU A 670 12.01 -21.93 -3.24
C LEU A 670 11.85 -21.24 -1.88
N ASN A 671 10.75 -21.48 -1.16
CA ASN A 671 10.55 -20.95 0.18
C ASN A 671 11.33 -21.76 1.23
N ASP A 672 11.36 -23.08 1.10
CA ASP A 672 12.00 -24.00 2.05
C ASP A 672 13.55 -23.93 1.97
N PHE A 673 14.11 -23.66 0.78
CA PHE A 673 15.56 -23.58 0.58
C PHE A 673 16.14 -22.15 0.67
N LYS A 674 17.24 -22.01 1.42
CA LYS A 674 18.10 -20.81 1.47
C LYS A 674 19.29 -20.97 0.49
N CYS A 675 19.08 -20.98 -0.83
CA CYS A 675 20.17 -21.27 -1.78
C CYS A 675 20.88 -20.03 -2.38
N SER A 676 22.19 -20.20 -2.59
CA SER A 676 23.10 -19.32 -3.35
C SER A 676 23.02 -19.57 -4.87
N GLU A 677 23.48 -18.63 -5.72
CA GLU A 677 23.24 -18.61 -7.18
C GLU A 677 23.68 -19.87 -7.95
N ASN A 678 24.80 -20.49 -7.60
CA ASN A 678 25.33 -21.65 -8.32
C ASN A 678 24.56 -22.95 -8.04
N GLU A 679 23.78 -23.00 -6.96
CA GLU A 679 22.90 -24.13 -6.64
C GLU A 679 21.50 -23.99 -7.28
N LYS A 680 21.14 -22.79 -7.80
CA LYS A 680 19.78 -22.48 -8.28
C LYS A 680 19.41 -23.22 -9.58
N LEU A 681 20.36 -23.46 -10.48
CA LEU A 681 20.09 -24.09 -11.80
C LEU A 681 20.29 -25.61 -11.76
N ALA A 682 21.30 -26.09 -11.03
CA ALA A 682 21.55 -27.52 -10.84
C ALA A 682 20.46 -28.19 -9.99
N ASN A 683 19.86 -27.49 -9.02
CA ASN A 683 18.84 -28.09 -8.15
C ASN A 683 17.41 -28.06 -8.71
N ILE A 684 17.10 -27.24 -9.71
CA ILE A 684 15.81 -27.34 -10.42
C ILE A 684 15.80 -28.60 -11.32
N GLN A 685 16.96 -28.98 -11.88
CA GLN A 685 17.14 -30.27 -12.58
C GLN A 685 17.02 -31.49 -11.65
N ILE A 686 17.22 -31.31 -10.34
CA ILE A 686 17.18 -32.39 -9.33
C ILE A 686 15.79 -32.56 -8.69
N MET A 687 14.79 -31.74 -9.02
CA MET A 687 13.51 -31.77 -8.31
C MET A 687 12.48 -32.74 -8.88
N PHE A 688 12.74 -34.02 -8.59
CA PHE A 688 11.74 -35.01 -8.16
C PHE A 688 12.00 -35.47 -6.73
#